data_AF-A0A445A950-F1
#
_entry.id   AF-A0A445A950-F1
#
_cell.length_a   1.000
_cell.length_b   1.000
_cell.length_c   1.000
_cell.angle_alpha   90.00
_cell.angle_beta   90.00
_cell.angle_gamma   90.00
#
_symmetry.space_group_name_H-M   'P 1'
#
loop_
_entity.id
_entity.type
_entity.pdbx_description
1 polymer ?
#
loop_
_entity_poly.entity_id
_entity_poly.type
_entity_poly.pdbx_seq_one_letter_code
_entity_poly.pdbx_strand_id
1 'polypeptide(L)'
;MGMGMAIAFLGVLALLVSNSWSAPTEPGSTILSNDVTLLNRSSFPAGFIFGTASSAYQYEGAANEGGRGPSIWDTLTHQHPEKVQDGSNGDVAVDQYHRYKEDVAIMKYMNTDAYRFSISWSRILPKGKISSGINQEGIKYYNNLINELIANGLEPFATLFHFDLPQALQDEYSGFYSPNIIKDFEDYSELCFKEFGDRVKHWITLNEPWSYSVGVDKPYLATHYQLLAHAASVQIYKAKYQVSQKGLIGITLNSGWFLPYSNNTLDVHAAQRALDFAFGCIQDPWRSSFDFIGLNYYTSNYAAHLFHPNNDTDPTYWTDQHVNLTSERNGIPIGPRAASSWLYVYPKGIEELLLYITKTYNNPLIYITENGIDEFNDPTLSLEEALIDTFRIDYHYRHLYYVSTAIKDGANVKGYFAWSLLDNFEWFNGYTVRFGINFVDYKDNLKRHQKLSAGSPILDVSSLNRSSFPAGFVFGTATSSYQEDIKIMKDMNTDAYRFSISWARILPKGKVSEGINQEGIAHYNKLINELLANGMQPFVTLFHWDLPQALQDEYKGFNSPNITKDFEEYADMCFKNFGERVKHWITLNEPWSYSMRMEQPYMSSHYQLLAHAAAVKLYKTKYQASQKGLIGITLNSNWFIPFMDPLTKGDYPKSMRTYVGNRLPKFTEEEAKILIGSYDFIGINYYTSNYAAHLTKPFDRTKPPMYATDPQCDITSERDGRPIGQRAASHWLYVYPKGIEKLLLYTTEKYNNPLIYITENGMDEFNDPTLTLEEALMDTYRIDYYYRHLYHVLQAIKGGANVKGYFAWTFSDNFEWNSGYNQRFGLVFIDYKDNLKRHQKLSARWFGNFLKRN
;
A
#
# COMPACT_ATOMS: atom_id res chain seq x y z
N MET A 1 -44.02 50.56 30.68
CA MET A 1 -44.08 51.84 29.92
C MET A 1 -43.36 51.61 28.61
N GLY A 2 -43.96 51.55 27.41
CA GLY A 2 -45.36 51.33 26.96
C GLY A 2 -45.36 50.13 25.97
N MET A 3 -46.39 49.28 25.87
CA MET A 3 -47.78 49.49 25.37
C MET A 3 -47.79 50.04 23.93
N GLY A 4 -48.56 49.55 22.97
CA GLY A 4 -49.59 48.51 22.82
C GLY A 4 -49.50 48.02 21.36
N MET A 5 -50.35 47.19 20.76
CA MET A 5 -51.81 46.98 20.71
C MET A 5 -51.96 45.82 19.67
N ALA A 6 -52.99 45.01 19.53
CA ALA A 6 -54.35 44.97 20.03
C ALA A 6 -54.88 43.53 19.85
N ILE A 7 -55.94 43.23 20.61
CA ILE A 7 -56.74 42.01 20.59
C ILE A 7 -58.00 42.23 19.73
N ALA A 8 -58.58 41.12 19.25
CA ALA A 8 -59.98 40.89 18.81
C ALA A 8 -60.35 41.22 17.36
N PHE A 9 -61.14 40.43 16.63
CA PHE A 9 -61.71 39.07 16.76
C PHE A 9 -62.44 38.79 15.42
N LEU A 10 -62.51 37.52 14.99
CA LEU A 10 -63.57 36.84 14.22
C LEU A 10 -62.91 35.57 13.63
N GLY A 11 -63.17 34.37 14.13
CA GLY A 11 -64.38 33.62 13.84
C GLY A 11 -64.00 32.13 13.86
N VAL A 12 -64.74 31.35 14.62
CA VAL A 12 -64.51 29.95 14.95
C VAL A 12 -64.89 29.05 13.77
N LEU A 13 -64.07 28.06 13.41
CA LEU A 13 -64.53 26.68 13.17
C LEU A 13 -63.39 25.68 13.24
N ALA A 14 -63.61 24.65 14.06
CA ALA A 14 -62.68 23.61 14.46
C ALA A 14 -62.48 22.53 13.39
N LEU A 15 -61.27 21.98 13.34
CA LEU A 15 -61.02 20.57 12.98
C LEU A 15 -59.78 20.09 13.75
N LEU A 16 -60.03 19.19 14.69
CA LEU A 16 -59.04 18.42 15.43
C LEU A 16 -58.35 17.43 14.48
N VAL A 17 -57.03 17.47 14.41
CA VAL A 17 -56.22 16.30 13.99
C VAL A 17 -55.12 16.10 15.04
N SER A 18 -55.09 14.87 15.54
CA SER A 18 -54.19 14.33 16.55
C SER A 18 -52.71 14.50 16.20
N ASN A 19 -51.93 14.89 17.21
CA ASN A 19 -50.47 14.90 17.24
C ASN A 19 -49.89 13.55 16.78
N SER A 20 -49.04 13.60 15.75
CA SER A 20 -47.99 12.60 15.54
C SER A 20 -46.64 13.30 15.70
N TRP A 21 -45.82 12.66 16.51
CA TRP A 21 -44.46 13.05 16.86
C TRP A 21 -43.57 12.76 15.66
N SER A 22 -43.01 13.79 15.01
CA SER A 22 -41.96 13.63 14.00
C SER A 22 -40.60 13.93 14.63
N ALA A 23 -39.76 12.89 14.71
CA ALA A 23 -38.36 12.96 15.12
C ALA A 23 -37.55 13.93 14.23
N PRO A 24 -36.44 14.50 14.73
CA PRO A 24 -35.53 15.27 13.91
C PRO A 24 -34.96 14.36 12.82
N THR A 25 -35.04 14.82 11.58
CA THR A 25 -34.40 14.21 10.41
C THR A 25 -32.91 14.03 10.66
N GLU A 26 -32.42 12.80 10.45
CA GLU A 26 -30.99 12.44 10.47
C GLU A 26 -30.16 13.39 9.57
N PRO A 27 -28.89 13.65 9.91
CA PRO A 27 -27.94 14.21 8.96
C PRO A 27 -27.60 13.12 7.92
N GLY A 28 -28.44 13.05 6.89
CA GLY A 28 -28.25 12.20 5.72
C GLY A 28 -27.08 12.70 4.87
N SER A 29 -26.11 11.79 4.66
CA SER A 29 -25.24 11.73 3.48
C SER A 29 -24.63 13.06 3.00
N THR A 30 -23.55 13.50 3.65
CA THR A 30 -22.49 14.20 2.92
C THR A 30 -21.81 13.19 2.01
N ILE A 31 -22.34 13.15 0.79
CA ILE A 31 -21.79 12.56 -0.41
C ILE A 31 -20.27 12.78 -0.42
N LEU A 32 -19.50 11.69 -0.29
CA LEU A 32 -18.14 11.60 -0.83
C LEU A 32 -18.23 12.02 -2.29
N SER A 33 -17.93 13.29 -2.56
CA SER A 33 -18.07 13.92 -3.87
C SER A 33 -17.14 13.21 -4.86
N ASN A 34 -17.72 12.32 -5.66
CA ASN A 34 -17.65 12.16 -7.12
C ASN A 34 -16.36 12.41 -7.92
N ASP A 35 -15.20 12.61 -7.31
CA ASP A 35 -13.95 12.62 -8.05
C ASP A 35 -12.81 12.22 -7.12
N VAL A 36 -12.22 11.05 -7.39
CA VAL A 36 -10.78 10.90 -7.18
C VAL A 36 -10.13 11.76 -8.28
N THR A 37 -10.23 13.09 -8.13
CA THR A 37 -9.48 14.05 -8.93
C THR A 37 -8.03 13.86 -8.55
N LEU A 38 -7.17 13.69 -9.56
CA LEU A 38 -5.73 13.82 -9.41
C LEU A 38 -5.37 14.97 -8.48
N LEU A 39 -4.68 14.66 -7.38
CA LEU A 39 -4.03 15.69 -6.62
C LEU A 39 -2.97 16.34 -7.50
N ASN A 40 -3.05 17.65 -7.58
CA ASN A 40 -2.02 18.48 -8.18
C ASN A 40 -1.90 19.76 -7.34
N ARG A 41 -1.00 20.67 -7.73
CA ARG A 41 -0.79 21.93 -7.00
C ARG A 41 -2.08 22.76 -6.81
N SER A 42 -3.06 22.68 -7.72
CA SER A 42 -4.36 23.38 -7.59
C SER A 42 -5.34 22.74 -6.60
N SER A 43 -5.06 21.52 -6.12
CA SER A 43 -5.80 20.89 -5.03
C SER A 43 -5.49 21.50 -3.66
N PHE A 44 -4.52 22.41 -3.59
CA PHE A 44 -4.07 23.10 -2.39
C PHE A 44 -4.24 24.62 -2.54
N PRO A 45 -4.31 25.37 -1.42
CA PRO A 45 -4.42 26.82 -1.48
C PRO A 45 -3.28 27.48 -2.26
N ALA A 46 -3.56 28.60 -2.93
CA ALA A 46 -2.53 29.38 -3.61
C ALA A 46 -1.40 29.76 -2.64
N GLY A 47 -0.15 29.57 -3.06
CA GLY A 47 1.04 29.79 -2.23
C GLY A 47 1.36 28.64 -1.25
N PHE A 48 0.70 27.48 -1.36
CA PHE A 48 1.12 26.28 -0.64
C PHE A 48 2.50 25.82 -1.12
N ILE A 49 3.42 25.62 -0.17
CA ILE A 49 4.83 25.29 -0.43
C ILE A 49 4.98 23.78 -0.59
N PHE A 50 5.57 23.33 -1.69
CA PHE A 50 6.04 21.96 -1.87
C PHE A 50 7.56 21.94 -1.85
N GLY A 51 8.14 21.28 -0.85
CA GLY A 51 9.57 21.18 -0.68
C GLY A 51 10.08 19.77 -0.46
N THR A 52 11.39 19.66 -0.30
CA THR A 52 12.09 18.46 0.13
C THR A 52 12.98 18.80 1.31
N ALA A 53 13.37 17.79 2.10
CA ALA A 53 14.13 18.00 3.32
C ALA A 53 15.39 17.14 3.41
N SER A 54 16.36 17.62 4.21
CA SER A 54 17.60 16.95 4.58
C SER A 54 18.02 17.28 6.02
N SER A 55 19.05 16.57 6.50
CA SER A 55 19.80 16.91 7.71
C SER A 55 21.30 16.85 7.46
N ALA A 56 22.06 17.64 8.21
CA ALA A 56 23.49 17.85 7.96
C ALA A 56 24.31 16.56 8.07
N TYR A 57 24.17 15.80 9.17
CA TYR A 57 24.94 14.57 9.36
C TYR A 57 24.59 13.49 8.32
N GLN A 58 23.32 13.45 7.89
CA GLN A 58 22.87 12.49 6.88
C GLN A 58 23.33 12.85 5.46
N TYR A 59 23.56 14.14 5.16
CA TYR A 59 23.79 14.62 3.80
C TYR A 59 25.21 15.13 3.53
N GLU A 60 25.76 15.95 4.42
CA GLU A 60 26.93 16.77 4.10
C GLU A 60 28.18 15.95 3.86
N GLY A 61 28.47 15.01 4.76
CA GLY A 61 29.77 14.36 4.82
C GLY A 61 30.88 15.38 5.13
N ALA A 62 32.06 15.13 4.55
CA ALA A 62 33.24 15.96 4.75
C ALA A 62 33.49 16.23 6.25
N ALA A 63 33.35 15.18 7.07
CA ALA A 63 33.26 15.28 8.53
C ALA A 63 34.52 15.89 9.16
N ASN A 64 35.68 15.72 8.52
CA ASN A 64 37.00 16.20 8.93
C ASN A 64 37.56 17.31 8.01
N GLU A 65 36.71 17.96 7.21
CA GLU A 65 37.12 19.00 6.27
C GLU A 65 36.61 20.38 6.67
N GLY A 66 37.23 21.43 6.11
CA GLY A 66 36.79 22.81 6.28
C GLY A 66 36.77 23.28 7.74
N GLY A 67 37.54 22.66 8.63
CA GLY A 67 37.63 23.02 10.06
C GLY A 67 36.47 22.53 10.94
N ARG A 68 35.59 21.64 10.44
CA ARG A 68 34.51 21.05 11.25
C ARG A 68 35.07 20.26 12.45
N GLY A 69 34.45 20.42 13.62
CA GLY A 69 34.69 19.56 14.79
C GLY A 69 33.74 18.36 14.84
N PRO A 70 34.04 17.31 15.63
CA PRO A 70 33.19 16.14 15.75
C PRO A 70 31.88 16.48 16.49
N SER A 71 30.79 15.89 16.03
CA SER A 71 29.53 15.78 16.76
C SER A 71 29.49 14.47 17.57
N ILE A 72 28.44 14.32 18.39
CA ILE A 72 28.18 13.06 19.10
C ILE A 72 27.96 11.87 18.16
N TRP A 73 27.44 12.10 16.95
CA TRP A 73 27.21 11.04 15.96
C TRP A 73 28.50 10.56 15.30
N ASP A 74 29.45 11.45 15.02
CA ASP A 74 30.79 11.07 14.56
C ASP A 74 31.41 10.12 15.60
N THR A 75 31.49 10.57 16.86
CA THR A 75 32.05 9.79 17.97
C THR A 75 31.35 8.45 18.16
N LEU A 76 30.01 8.42 18.14
CA LEU A 76 29.23 7.19 18.30
C LEU A 76 29.53 6.19 17.18
N THR A 77 29.51 6.62 15.93
CA THR A 77 29.68 5.71 14.78
C THR A 77 31.12 5.23 14.62
N HIS A 78 32.13 6.00 15.01
CA HIS A 78 33.52 5.55 15.02
C HIS A 78 33.87 4.65 16.20
N GLN A 79 33.35 4.94 17.40
CA GLN A 79 33.67 4.17 18.61
C GLN A 79 32.79 2.94 18.80
N HIS A 80 31.56 3.00 18.30
CA HIS A 80 30.55 1.95 18.42
C HIS A 80 29.91 1.63 17.05
N PRO A 81 30.70 1.23 16.04
CA PRO A 81 30.15 0.88 14.73
C PRO A 81 29.12 -0.25 14.81
N GLU A 82 29.19 -1.12 15.81
CA GLU A 82 28.21 -2.19 16.05
C GLU A 82 26.79 -1.70 16.35
N LYS A 83 26.61 -0.42 16.69
CA LYS A 83 25.29 0.18 16.90
C LYS A 83 24.62 0.57 15.58
N VAL A 84 25.37 0.70 14.49
CA VAL A 84 24.82 0.93 13.15
C VAL A 84 24.69 -0.41 12.45
N GLN A 85 23.53 -0.70 11.87
CA GLN A 85 23.17 -2.02 11.33
C GLN A 85 24.19 -2.57 10.32
N ASP A 86 24.79 -1.73 9.49
CA ASP A 86 25.81 -2.08 8.50
C ASP A 86 27.23 -1.65 8.90
N GLY A 87 27.42 -1.13 10.13
CA GLY A 87 28.69 -0.62 10.64
C GLY A 87 29.20 0.66 9.96
N SER A 88 28.37 1.32 9.16
CA SER A 88 28.76 2.53 8.43
C SER A 88 28.71 3.80 9.29
N ASN A 89 29.19 4.91 8.73
CA ASN A 89 29.19 6.23 9.36
C ASN A 89 28.83 7.35 8.36
N GLY A 90 28.76 8.58 8.88
CA GLY A 90 28.45 9.80 8.13
C GLY A 90 29.68 10.57 7.62
N ASP A 91 30.88 9.98 7.59
CA ASP A 91 32.12 10.72 7.25
C ASP A 91 32.05 11.36 5.86
N VAL A 92 31.52 10.59 4.90
CA VAL A 92 31.29 11.00 3.52
C VAL A 92 29.80 11.24 3.25
N ALA A 93 28.91 10.48 3.91
CA ALA A 93 27.46 10.57 3.68
C ALA A 93 27.12 10.48 2.18
N VAL A 94 26.35 11.46 1.67
CA VAL A 94 26.15 11.66 0.23
C VAL A 94 26.91 12.86 -0.32
N ASP A 95 27.88 13.37 0.43
CA ASP A 95 28.84 14.36 -0.03
C ASP A 95 28.19 15.67 -0.52
N GLN A 96 27.07 16.08 0.09
CA GLN A 96 26.41 17.34 -0.25
C GLN A 96 27.33 18.55 0.00
N TYR A 97 28.27 18.45 0.95
CA TYR A 97 29.22 19.53 1.24
C TYR A 97 29.97 19.99 -0.03
N HIS A 98 30.36 19.04 -0.88
CA HIS A 98 31.01 19.31 -2.16
C HIS A 98 30.02 19.43 -3.34
N ARG A 99 28.83 18.83 -3.23
CA ARG A 99 27.91 18.60 -4.35
C ARG A 99 26.59 19.36 -4.27
N TYR A 100 26.43 20.28 -3.34
CA TYR A 100 25.18 21.02 -3.14
C TYR A 100 24.60 21.64 -4.41
N LYS A 101 25.42 22.06 -5.37
CA LYS A 101 24.93 22.59 -6.66
C LYS A 101 24.18 21.55 -7.50
N GLU A 102 24.65 20.30 -7.50
CA GLU A 102 23.97 19.17 -8.14
C GLU A 102 22.59 18.96 -7.50
N ASP A 103 22.55 18.94 -6.17
CA ASP A 103 21.33 18.74 -5.39
C ASP A 103 20.32 19.89 -5.59
N VAL A 104 20.79 21.15 -5.64
CA VAL A 104 19.94 22.32 -5.94
C VAL A 104 19.40 22.27 -7.37
N ALA A 105 20.21 21.85 -8.35
CA ALA A 105 19.75 21.69 -9.73
C ALA A 105 18.65 20.63 -9.84
N ILE A 106 18.73 19.53 -9.08
CA ILE A 106 17.69 18.50 -9.01
C ILE A 106 16.39 19.09 -8.46
N MET A 107 16.44 19.80 -7.33
CA MET A 107 15.25 20.45 -6.76
C MET A 107 14.60 21.44 -7.73
N LYS A 108 15.43 22.23 -8.44
CA LYS A 108 14.93 23.14 -9.47
C LYS A 108 14.22 22.40 -10.60
N TYR A 109 14.81 21.29 -11.07
CA TYR A 109 14.20 20.46 -12.11
C TYR A 109 12.88 19.85 -11.65
N MET A 110 12.81 19.39 -10.40
CA MET A 110 11.61 18.85 -9.77
C MET A 110 10.52 19.89 -9.50
N ASN A 111 10.82 21.18 -9.76
CA ASN A 111 9.91 22.29 -9.54
C ASN A 111 9.43 22.34 -8.07
N THR A 112 10.34 22.16 -7.11
CA THR A 112 10.08 22.44 -5.70
C THR A 112 10.13 23.94 -5.42
N ASP A 113 9.43 24.39 -4.38
CA ASP A 113 9.38 25.78 -3.95
C ASP A 113 10.41 26.09 -2.85
N ALA A 114 10.73 25.08 -2.03
CA ALA A 114 11.55 25.26 -0.83
C ALA A 114 12.45 24.06 -0.55
N TYR A 115 13.54 24.31 0.18
CA TYR A 115 14.43 23.29 0.70
C TYR A 115 14.60 23.46 2.20
N ARG A 116 14.29 22.40 2.95
CA ARG A 116 14.57 22.33 4.39
C ARG A 116 15.90 21.61 4.61
N PHE A 117 16.86 22.27 5.24
CA PHE A 117 18.15 21.69 5.59
C PHE A 117 18.52 22.08 7.02
N SER A 118 19.45 21.35 7.66
CA SER A 118 19.99 21.76 8.96
C SER A 118 21.41 22.33 8.83
N ILE A 119 21.75 23.21 9.76
CA ILE A 119 23.10 23.77 9.91
C ILE A 119 23.82 22.94 10.96
N SER A 120 25.00 22.43 10.64
CA SER A 120 25.78 21.64 11.58
C SER A 120 26.46 22.51 12.60
N TRP A 121 26.06 22.36 13.87
CA TRP A 121 26.59 23.17 14.97
C TRP A 121 28.11 23.00 15.08
N SER A 122 28.61 21.77 15.03
CA SER A 122 30.06 21.50 15.11
C SER A 122 30.82 21.94 13.85
N ARG A 123 30.15 22.24 12.74
CA ARG A 123 30.78 22.86 11.56
C ARG A 123 30.95 24.36 11.74
N ILE A 124 29.97 25.06 12.32
CA ILE A 124 30.06 26.51 12.59
C ILE A 124 30.95 26.80 13.81
N LEU A 125 30.77 26.03 14.89
CA LEU A 125 31.50 26.14 16.15
C LEU A 125 32.14 24.77 16.47
N PRO A 126 33.39 24.51 16.05
CA PRO A 126 34.03 23.20 16.21
C PRO A 126 34.13 22.67 17.64
N LYS A 127 34.11 23.57 18.63
CA LYS A 127 34.06 23.24 20.06
C LYS A 127 32.76 23.71 20.74
N GLY A 128 31.71 23.93 19.95
CA GLY A 128 30.36 24.31 20.39
C GLY A 128 30.17 25.75 20.85
N LYS A 129 31.23 26.47 21.25
CA LYS A 129 31.15 27.82 21.83
C LYS A 129 31.78 28.88 20.93
N ILE A 130 31.18 30.08 20.88
CA ILE A 130 31.76 31.26 20.21
C ILE A 130 33.15 31.58 20.76
N SER A 131 33.32 31.50 22.09
CA SER A 131 34.60 31.79 22.76
C SER A 131 35.74 30.85 22.35
N SER A 132 35.41 29.69 21.79
CA SER A 132 36.37 28.69 21.30
C SER A 132 36.74 28.85 19.82
N GLY A 133 36.23 29.91 19.16
CA GLY A 133 36.51 30.22 17.77
C GLY A 133 35.35 29.89 16.83
N ILE A 134 35.12 30.77 15.87
CA ILE A 134 34.11 30.63 14.81
C ILE A 134 34.80 30.11 13.55
N ASN A 135 34.27 29.04 12.97
CA ASN A 135 34.77 28.50 11.72
C ASN A 135 34.20 29.24 10.50
N GLN A 136 35.02 30.10 9.90
CA GLN A 136 34.62 30.91 8.74
C GLN A 136 34.41 30.09 7.47
N GLU A 137 35.10 28.97 7.28
CA GLU A 137 34.87 28.09 6.12
C GLU A 137 33.50 27.38 6.23
N GLY A 138 33.10 26.99 7.45
CA GLY A 138 31.75 26.49 7.73
C GLY A 138 30.67 27.53 7.39
N ILE A 139 30.85 28.78 7.84
CA ILE A 139 29.93 29.89 7.50
C ILE A 139 29.87 30.11 5.98
N LYS A 140 31.01 30.06 5.30
CA LYS A 140 31.10 30.22 3.84
C LYS A 140 30.35 29.11 3.10
N TYR A 141 30.43 27.86 3.56
CA TYR A 141 29.67 26.75 2.97
C TYR A 141 28.16 27.01 3.00
N TYR A 142 27.57 27.32 4.17
CA TYR A 142 26.13 27.58 4.26
C TYR A 142 25.73 28.84 3.50
N ASN A 143 26.57 29.89 3.49
CA ASN A 143 26.34 31.05 2.62
C ASN A 143 26.25 30.66 1.15
N ASN A 144 27.15 29.79 0.67
CA ASN A 144 27.14 29.32 -0.72
C ASN A 144 25.89 28.49 -1.02
N LEU A 145 25.51 27.56 -0.14
CA LEU A 145 24.28 26.77 -0.28
C LEU A 145 23.04 27.68 -0.32
N ILE A 146 22.89 28.59 0.64
CA ILE A 146 21.75 29.52 0.72
C ILE A 146 21.68 30.41 -0.53
N ASN A 147 22.82 30.92 -0.99
CA ASN A 147 22.89 31.72 -2.20
C ASN A 147 22.48 30.92 -3.44
N GLU A 148 22.93 29.66 -3.55
CA GLU A 148 22.57 28.79 -4.66
C GLU A 148 21.08 28.45 -4.66
N LEU A 149 20.48 28.18 -3.49
CA LEU A 149 19.03 27.97 -3.35
C LEU A 149 18.25 29.19 -3.86
N ILE A 150 18.59 30.38 -3.37
CA ILE A 150 17.90 31.62 -3.74
C ILE A 150 18.10 31.96 -5.21
N ALA A 151 19.31 31.76 -5.75
CA ALA A 151 19.60 31.98 -7.17
C ALA A 151 18.74 31.08 -8.08
N ASN A 152 18.32 29.91 -7.59
CA ASN A 152 17.44 28.99 -8.29
C ASN A 152 15.96 29.17 -7.92
N GLY A 153 15.62 30.15 -7.08
CA GLY A 153 14.25 30.48 -6.67
C GLY A 153 13.66 29.52 -5.63
N LEU A 154 14.51 28.86 -4.85
CA LEU A 154 14.11 27.98 -3.75
C LEU A 154 14.17 28.74 -2.42
N GLU A 155 13.11 28.63 -1.62
CA GLU A 155 13.08 29.20 -0.27
C GLU A 155 13.86 28.33 0.73
N PRO A 156 14.86 28.88 1.44
CA PRO A 156 15.60 28.14 2.46
C PRO A 156 14.81 28.08 3.78
N PHE A 157 14.57 26.87 4.26
CA PHE A 157 14.09 26.56 5.62
C PHE A 157 15.27 25.98 6.41
N ALA A 158 15.78 26.73 7.39
CA ALA A 158 16.99 26.33 8.12
C ALA A 158 16.65 25.80 9.52
N THR A 159 17.06 24.57 9.78
CA THR A 159 17.01 23.94 11.10
C THR A 159 18.34 24.14 11.84
N LEU A 160 18.30 24.66 13.05
CA LEU A 160 19.52 24.94 13.84
C LEU A 160 20.10 23.69 14.49
N PHE A 161 19.24 22.79 15.01
CA PHE A 161 19.67 21.55 15.64
C PHE A 161 18.94 20.33 15.07
N HIS A 162 19.71 19.39 14.53
CA HIS A 162 19.21 18.10 14.05
C HIS A 162 20.13 16.97 14.54
N PHE A 163 20.14 16.80 15.88
CA PHE A 163 20.82 15.73 16.63
C PHE A 163 22.36 15.76 16.64
N ASP A 164 22.99 16.67 15.92
CA ASP A 164 24.45 16.74 15.74
C ASP A 164 25.14 17.66 16.76
N LEU A 165 24.88 17.39 18.05
CA LEU A 165 25.50 18.12 19.17
C LEU A 165 27.03 18.05 19.08
N PRO A 166 27.78 19.17 19.22
CA PRO A 166 29.24 19.13 19.26
C PRO A 166 29.75 18.26 20.41
N GLN A 167 30.66 17.32 20.11
CA GLN A 167 31.21 16.39 21.10
C GLN A 167 31.88 17.14 22.28
N ALA A 168 32.50 18.29 22.01
CA ALA A 168 33.11 19.12 23.04
C ALA A 168 32.13 19.54 24.15
N LEU A 169 30.86 19.82 23.83
CA LEU A 169 29.84 20.17 24.83
C LEU A 169 29.33 18.93 25.57
N GLN A 170 29.27 17.80 24.88
CA GLN A 170 28.97 16.50 25.50
C GLN A 170 30.04 16.14 26.54
N ASP A 171 31.31 16.32 26.22
CA ASP A 171 32.42 16.01 27.12
C ASP A 171 32.52 17.01 28.28
N GLU A 172 32.29 18.30 28.02
CA GLU A 172 32.46 19.33 29.04
C GLU A 172 31.37 19.29 30.12
N TYR A 173 30.11 19.08 29.73
CA TYR A 173 28.98 19.15 30.67
C TYR A 173 27.81 18.22 30.35
N SER A 174 28.03 17.20 29.51
CA SER A 174 26.99 16.24 29.11
C SER A 174 25.84 16.86 28.31
N GLY A 175 26.11 17.87 27.50
CA GLY A 175 25.16 18.40 26.52
C GLY A 175 23.84 18.85 27.14
N PHE A 176 22.73 18.30 26.64
CA PHE A 176 21.37 18.60 27.11
C PHE A 176 21.04 18.09 28.52
N TYR A 177 22.02 17.64 29.31
CA TYR A 177 21.83 17.38 30.75
C TYR A 177 22.23 18.57 31.64
N SER A 178 22.73 19.65 31.04
CA SER A 178 23.19 20.83 31.76
C SER A 178 22.43 22.08 31.31
N PRO A 179 22.09 23.00 32.23
CA PRO A 179 21.51 24.29 31.86
C PRO A 179 22.47 25.16 31.04
N ASN A 180 23.78 24.86 31.05
CA ASN A 180 24.77 25.60 30.25
C ASN A 180 24.48 25.53 28.74
N ILE A 181 23.84 24.43 28.27
CA ILE A 181 23.47 24.26 26.86
C ILE A 181 22.52 25.37 26.38
N ILE A 182 21.72 25.95 27.28
CA ILE A 182 20.75 26.99 26.94
C ILE A 182 21.48 28.19 26.36
N LYS A 183 22.54 28.65 27.04
CA LYS A 183 23.31 29.82 26.60
C LYS A 183 24.15 29.51 25.37
N ASP A 184 24.82 28.36 25.34
CA ASP A 184 25.64 27.99 24.18
C ASP A 184 24.79 27.81 22.91
N PHE A 185 23.58 27.27 23.03
CA PHE A 185 22.64 27.16 21.91
C PHE A 185 22.03 28.51 21.52
N GLU A 186 21.72 29.39 22.47
CA GLU A 186 21.29 30.77 22.18
C GLU A 186 22.37 31.53 21.40
N ASP A 187 23.64 31.43 21.82
CA ASP A 187 24.78 32.08 21.17
C ASP A 187 25.00 31.54 19.75
N TYR A 188 24.93 30.21 19.57
CA TYR A 188 24.99 29.58 18.25
C TYR A 188 23.82 30.03 17.35
N SER A 189 22.60 30.07 17.89
CA SER A 189 21.41 30.51 17.16
C SER A 189 21.54 31.98 16.75
N GLU A 190 21.96 32.86 17.65
CA GLU A 190 22.20 34.28 17.35
C GLU A 190 23.25 34.48 16.25
N LEU A 191 24.34 33.71 16.29
CA LEU A 191 25.34 33.73 15.22
C LEU A 191 24.71 33.35 13.87
N CYS A 192 23.93 32.27 13.81
CA CYS A 192 23.24 31.85 12.58
C CYS A 192 22.24 32.91 12.09
N PHE A 193 21.45 33.52 12.98
CA PHE A 193 20.53 34.61 12.59
C PHE A 193 21.27 35.81 12.01
N LYS A 194 22.42 36.16 12.60
CA LYS A 194 23.25 37.27 12.13
C LYS A 194 23.86 36.99 10.76
N GLU A 195 24.43 35.80 10.56
CA GLU A 195 25.17 35.46 9.33
C GLU A 195 24.26 35.11 8.15
N PHE A 196 23.06 34.58 8.40
CA PHE A 196 22.21 34.01 7.35
C PHE A 196 20.78 34.59 7.30
N GLY A 197 20.32 35.27 8.35
CA GLY A 197 18.91 35.72 8.47
C GLY A 197 18.52 36.87 7.54
N ASP A 198 19.49 37.51 6.88
CA ASP A 198 19.21 38.43 5.77
C ASP A 198 18.50 37.71 4.61
N ARG A 199 18.79 36.41 4.42
CA ARG A 199 18.29 35.55 3.34
C ARG A 199 17.33 34.44 3.82
N VAL A 200 17.57 33.87 4.99
CA VAL A 200 16.70 32.82 5.56
C VAL A 200 15.48 33.43 6.22
N LYS A 201 14.28 32.98 5.83
CA LYS A 201 12.99 33.50 6.34
C LYS A 201 12.17 32.49 7.13
N HIS A 202 12.60 31.23 7.18
CA HIS A 202 11.96 30.19 7.97
C HIS A 202 13.02 29.48 8.81
N TRP A 203 12.97 29.72 10.12
CA TRP A 203 13.88 29.15 11.10
C TRP A 203 13.18 28.06 11.91
N ILE A 204 13.84 26.91 12.07
CA ILE A 204 13.41 25.83 12.96
C ILE A 204 14.51 25.68 14.00
N THR A 205 14.19 25.81 15.29
CA THR A 205 15.23 25.67 16.31
C THR A 205 15.67 24.21 16.45
N LEU A 206 14.71 23.31 16.67
CA LEU A 206 14.96 21.89 16.95
C LEU A 206 14.10 21.06 16.00
N ASN A 207 14.69 20.01 15.44
CA ASN A 207 13.97 18.93 14.78
C ASN A 207 13.79 17.77 15.76
N GLU A 208 12.56 17.29 15.94
CA GLU A 208 12.23 16.09 16.71
C GLU A 208 12.86 16.01 18.12
N PRO A 209 12.67 17.03 18.97
CA PRO A 209 13.24 17.03 20.31
C PRO A 209 12.79 15.83 21.15
N TRP A 210 11.59 15.29 20.87
CA TRP A 210 11.09 14.07 21.51
C TRP A 210 11.96 12.85 21.15
N SER A 211 12.20 12.59 19.86
CA SER A 211 13.08 11.49 19.40
C SER A 211 14.47 11.57 20.01
N TYR A 212 15.07 12.78 20.06
CA TYR A 212 16.36 12.99 20.69
C TYR A 212 16.34 12.61 22.18
N SER A 213 15.35 13.13 22.93
CA SER A 213 15.25 12.92 24.37
C SER A 213 15.01 11.47 24.76
N VAL A 214 14.11 10.75 24.06
CA VAL A 214 13.80 9.35 24.41
C VAL A 214 14.93 8.39 24.05
N GLY A 215 15.89 8.84 23.23
CA GLY A 215 17.10 8.10 22.87
C GLY A 215 18.26 8.25 23.87
N VAL A 216 18.11 9.04 24.94
CA VAL A 216 19.18 9.29 25.93
C VAL A 216 18.75 8.91 27.36
N ASP A 217 19.72 8.66 28.25
CA ASP A 217 19.50 8.16 29.62
C ASP A 217 18.58 9.01 30.52
N LYS A 218 18.50 10.33 30.31
CA LYS A 218 17.69 11.25 31.13
C LYS A 218 16.69 12.04 30.27
N PRO A 219 15.65 11.37 29.74
CA PRO A 219 14.76 11.95 28.73
C PRO A 219 14.05 13.22 29.19
N TYR A 220 13.53 13.25 30.41
CA TYR A 220 12.84 14.43 30.94
C TYR A 220 13.76 15.64 31.13
N LEU A 221 15.01 15.40 31.57
CA LEU A 221 15.98 16.47 31.77
C LEU A 221 16.48 17.02 30.43
N ALA A 222 16.77 16.12 29.48
CA ALA A 222 17.11 16.49 28.10
C ALA A 222 15.99 17.31 27.46
N THR A 223 14.75 16.85 27.58
CA THR A 223 13.57 17.60 27.13
C THR A 223 13.58 18.97 27.80
N HIS A 224 13.57 19.06 29.13
CA HIS A 224 13.52 20.34 29.84
C HIS A 224 14.52 21.39 29.33
N TYR A 225 15.80 21.02 29.14
CA TYR A 225 16.80 21.97 28.64
C TYR A 225 16.71 22.25 27.13
N GLN A 226 16.27 21.29 26.31
CA GLN A 226 15.94 21.55 24.91
C GLN A 226 14.85 22.63 24.80
N LEU A 227 13.83 22.55 25.65
CA LEU A 227 12.70 23.48 25.63
C LEU A 227 13.09 24.89 26.04
N LEU A 228 13.94 25.02 27.07
CA LEU A 228 14.50 26.30 27.48
C LEU A 228 15.45 26.88 26.41
N ALA A 229 16.25 26.05 25.75
CA ALA A 229 17.12 26.45 24.65
C ALA A 229 16.32 26.93 23.42
N HIS A 230 15.22 26.25 23.08
CA HIS A 230 14.24 26.70 22.09
C HIS A 230 13.68 28.08 22.46
N ALA A 231 13.17 28.23 23.69
CA ALA A 231 12.57 29.48 24.14
C ALA A 231 13.57 30.65 24.11
N ALA A 232 14.81 30.44 24.56
CA ALA A 232 15.87 31.44 24.51
C ALA A 232 16.17 31.90 23.07
N SER A 233 16.28 30.94 22.14
CA SER A 233 16.52 31.21 20.72
C SER A 233 15.37 31.95 20.04
N VAL A 234 14.12 31.61 20.39
CA VAL A 234 12.93 32.33 19.91
C VAL A 234 12.90 33.76 20.45
N GLN A 235 13.16 33.94 21.74
CA GLN A 235 13.15 35.27 22.37
C GLN A 235 14.18 36.20 21.74
N ILE A 236 15.41 35.73 21.52
CA ILE A 236 16.46 36.56 20.90
C ILE A 236 16.16 36.88 19.43
N TYR A 237 15.60 35.92 18.67
CA TYR A 237 15.18 36.16 17.30
C TYR A 237 14.07 37.22 17.23
N LYS A 238 13.00 37.06 18.03
CA LYS A 238 11.88 38.02 18.06
C LYS A 238 12.32 39.41 18.51
N ALA A 239 13.19 39.49 19.52
CA ALA A 239 13.64 40.77 20.08
C ALA A 239 14.60 41.53 19.15
N LYS A 240 15.56 40.85 18.53
CA LYS A 240 16.65 41.51 17.78
C LYS A 240 16.50 41.45 16.27
N TYR A 241 15.94 40.37 15.72
CA TYR A 241 16.07 40.04 14.30
C TYR A 241 14.75 40.08 13.55
N GLN A 242 13.64 39.61 14.12
CA GLN A 242 12.37 39.42 13.42
C GLN A 242 11.85 40.70 12.72
N VAL A 243 11.95 41.87 13.36
CA VAL A 243 11.51 43.15 12.75
C VAL A 243 12.34 43.51 11.52
N SER A 244 13.66 43.32 11.59
CA SER A 244 14.59 43.69 10.51
C SER A 244 14.64 42.66 9.39
N GLN A 245 14.59 41.37 9.73
CA GLN A 245 14.75 40.25 8.82
C GLN A 245 13.42 39.72 8.27
N LYS A 246 12.29 39.99 8.95
CA LYS A 246 10.93 39.62 8.55
C LYS A 246 10.71 38.11 8.32
N GLY A 247 11.50 37.26 8.97
CA GLY A 247 11.29 35.80 8.93
C GLY A 247 10.44 35.29 10.10
N LEU A 248 10.04 34.03 10.00
CA LEU A 248 9.32 33.28 11.02
C LEU A 248 10.27 32.31 11.73
N ILE A 249 10.00 32.04 13.01
CA ILE A 249 10.71 31.03 13.79
C ILE A 249 9.74 30.04 14.42
N GLY A 250 10.07 28.76 14.36
CA GLY A 250 9.26 27.65 14.83
C GLY A 250 10.10 26.49 15.38
N ILE A 251 9.42 25.37 15.60
CA ILE A 251 9.99 24.10 16.05
C ILE A 251 9.34 22.95 15.28
N THR A 252 10.11 21.90 14.97
CA THR A 252 9.58 20.71 14.31
C THR A 252 9.37 19.60 15.34
N LEU A 253 8.12 19.13 15.44
CA LEU A 253 7.68 18.08 16.34
C LEU A 253 7.36 16.82 15.54
N ASN A 254 7.78 15.66 16.02
CA ASN A 254 7.32 14.38 15.49
C ASN A 254 6.26 13.74 16.37
N SER A 255 5.28 13.13 15.74
CA SER A 255 4.34 12.25 16.42
C SER A 255 3.70 11.29 15.42
N GLY A 256 3.48 10.06 15.85
CA GLY A 256 2.52 9.19 15.19
C GLY A 256 1.10 9.56 15.60
N TRP A 257 0.12 8.90 15.00
CA TRP A 257 -1.25 8.94 15.52
C TRP A 257 -1.59 7.66 16.29
N PHE A 258 -2.35 7.80 17.38
CA PHE A 258 -2.66 6.69 18.28
C PHE A 258 -4.15 6.38 18.26
N LEU A 259 -4.51 5.18 17.82
CA LEU A 259 -5.87 4.69 17.90
C LEU A 259 -6.06 3.88 19.18
N PRO A 260 -7.23 3.92 19.85
CA PRO A 260 -7.48 3.02 20.97
C PRO A 260 -7.45 1.57 20.48
N TYR A 261 -6.87 0.66 21.26
CA TYR A 261 -6.81 -0.76 20.89
C TYR A 261 -8.22 -1.39 20.82
N SER A 262 -9.16 -0.93 21.64
CA SER A 262 -10.57 -1.34 21.60
C SER A 262 -11.50 -0.17 21.95
N ASN A 263 -12.82 -0.39 21.82
CA ASN A 263 -13.83 0.62 22.16
C ASN A 263 -14.01 0.84 23.69
N ASN A 264 -13.20 0.18 24.53
CA ASN A 264 -13.26 0.40 25.96
C ASN A 264 -12.70 1.79 26.33
N THR A 265 -13.23 2.41 27.38
CA THR A 265 -12.84 3.78 27.78
C THR A 265 -11.39 3.88 28.23
N LEU A 266 -10.79 2.79 28.74
CA LEU A 266 -9.39 2.79 29.20
C LEU A 266 -8.41 2.91 28.03
N ASP A 267 -8.68 2.23 26.92
CA ASP A 267 -7.88 2.28 25.69
C ASP A 267 -8.05 3.62 24.99
N VAL A 268 -9.25 4.22 25.03
CA VAL A 268 -9.47 5.62 24.59
C VAL A 268 -8.59 6.58 25.38
N HIS A 269 -8.55 6.45 26.71
CA HIS A 269 -7.64 7.25 27.53
C HIS A 269 -6.16 6.90 27.30
N ALA A 270 -5.84 5.65 26.95
CA ALA A 270 -4.48 5.23 26.64
C ALA A 270 -3.97 5.86 25.35
N ALA A 271 -4.80 5.91 24.30
CA ALA A 271 -4.49 6.62 23.07
C ALA A 271 -4.19 8.11 23.32
N GLN A 272 -5.02 8.77 24.14
CA GLN A 272 -4.76 10.16 24.54
C GLN A 272 -3.45 10.30 25.32
N ARG A 273 -3.17 9.44 26.32
CA ARG A 273 -1.90 9.49 27.06
C ARG A 273 -0.69 9.27 26.17
N ALA A 274 -0.75 8.35 25.21
CA ALA A 274 0.33 8.14 24.25
C ALA A 274 0.61 9.41 23.43
N LEU A 275 -0.44 10.10 22.99
CA LEU A 275 -0.32 11.38 22.29
C LEU A 275 0.21 12.50 23.21
N ASP A 276 -0.21 12.55 24.48
CA ASP A 276 0.29 13.51 25.46
C ASP A 276 1.79 13.29 25.71
N PHE A 277 2.25 12.04 25.78
CA PHE A 277 3.66 11.73 25.96
C PHE A 277 4.46 12.02 24.67
N ALA A 278 3.98 11.67 23.49
CA ALA A 278 4.70 11.88 22.24
C ALA A 278 4.73 13.35 21.76
N PHE A 279 3.57 14.01 21.77
CA PHE A 279 3.38 15.36 21.22
C PHE A 279 3.14 16.40 22.30
N GLY A 280 2.24 16.11 23.26
CA GLY A 280 1.84 17.06 24.30
C GLY A 280 2.99 17.51 25.20
N CYS A 281 3.90 16.60 25.59
CA CYS A 281 5.00 16.89 26.50
C CYS A 281 5.96 17.96 25.95
N ILE A 282 5.99 18.10 24.62
CA ILE A 282 6.69 19.17 23.92
C ILE A 282 5.72 20.32 23.64
N GLN A 283 4.54 20.12 23.06
CA GLN A 283 3.73 21.26 22.62
C GLN A 283 3.05 22.07 23.75
N ASP A 284 2.66 21.44 24.86
CA ASP A 284 1.86 22.08 25.92
C ASP A 284 2.54 23.21 26.71
N PRO A 285 3.86 23.20 27.03
CA PRO A 285 4.39 24.19 27.96
C PRO A 285 4.50 25.63 27.42
N TRP A 286 4.32 25.88 26.12
CA TRP A 286 4.47 27.22 25.52
C TRP A 286 3.50 27.54 24.39
N ARG A 287 2.23 27.09 24.49
CA ARG A 287 1.10 27.15 23.54
C ARG A 287 0.95 28.35 22.56
N SER A 288 1.76 29.41 22.62
CA SER A 288 1.80 30.55 21.67
C SER A 288 3.17 31.28 21.54
N SER A 289 4.31 30.66 21.90
CA SER A 289 5.59 31.40 21.97
C SER A 289 6.29 31.64 20.61
N PHE A 290 5.99 30.85 19.58
CA PHE A 290 6.66 30.87 18.27
C PHE A 290 5.64 30.99 17.12
N ASP A 291 6.12 31.12 15.88
CA ASP A 291 5.30 31.58 14.75
C ASP A 291 4.65 30.44 13.95
N PHE A 292 5.24 29.25 13.94
CA PHE A 292 4.67 28.05 13.27
C PHE A 292 5.14 26.73 13.92
N ILE A 293 4.34 25.67 13.76
CA ILE A 293 4.70 24.28 14.09
C ILE A 293 5.15 23.57 12.81
N GLY A 294 6.34 22.99 12.82
CA GLY A 294 6.71 21.93 11.89
C GLY A 294 6.20 20.59 12.39
N LEU A 295 5.58 19.79 11.54
CA LEU A 295 5.07 18.46 11.88
C LEU A 295 5.79 17.39 11.04
N ASN A 296 6.40 16.42 11.72
CA ASN A 296 6.94 15.21 11.14
C ASN A 296 5.97 14.04 11.41
N TYR A 297 5.50 13.38 10.35
CA TYR A 297 4.56 12.27 10.46
C TYR A 297 4.99 11.11 9.56
N TYR A 298 4.91 9.88 10.08
CA TYR A 298 5.30 8.66 9.36
C TYR A 298 4.31 7.49 9.50
N THR A 299 3.77 7.26 10.70
CA THR A 299 3.08 6.01 11.06
C THR A 299 2.01 6.24 12.14
N SER A 300 1.25 5.19 12.44
CA SER A 300 0.28 5.12 13.53
C SER A 300 0.39 3.81 14.31
N ASN A 301 -0.09 3.82 15.56
CA ASN A 301 -0.14 2.64 16.42
C ASN A 301 -1.49 2.54 17.15
N TYR A 302 -1.86 1.32 17.53
CA TYR A 302 -2.88 1.09 18.54
C TYR A 302 -2.30 1.26 19.94
N ALA A 303 -3.10 1.79 20.86
CA ALA A 303 -2.76 2.04 22.24
C ALA A 303 -3.74 1.32 23.17
N ALA A 304 -3.22 0.43 24.01
CA ALA A 304 -3.99 -0.26 25.05
C ALA A 304 -3.57 0.22 26.44
N HIS A 305 -4.51 0.27 27.39
CA HIS A 305 -4.18 0.61 28.77
C HIS A 305 -3.36 -0.50 29.44
N LEU A 306 -2.28 -0.11 30.12
CA LEU A 306 -1.43 -1.02 30.88
C LEU A 306 -1.76 -0.89 32.39
N PHE A 307 -2.41 -1.91 32.96
CA PHE A 307 -2.87 -1.91 34.36
C PHE A 307 -1.73 -1.88 35.38
N HIS A 308 -0.61 -2.56 35.10
CA HIS A 308 0.57 -2.60 35.96
C HIS A 308 1.84 -2.74 35.11
N PRO A 309 2.74 -1.75 35.05
CA PRO A 309 4.11 -2.02 34.62
C PRO A 309 4.72 -3.03 35.61
N ASN A 310 5.53 -3.98 35.14
CA ASN A 310 6.16 -4.96 36.04
C ASN A 310 6.90 -4.22 37.17
N ASN A 311 6.56 -4.51 38.43
CA ASN A 311 7.19 -3.90 39.61
C ASN A 311 8.69 -4.24 39.75
N ASP A 312 9.21 -5.14 38.91
CA ASP A 312 10.61 -5.57 38.88
C ASP A 312 11.48 -4.75 37.91
N THR A 313 10.93 -3.75 37.21
CA THR A 313 11.69 -2.87 36.30
C THR A 313 11.68 -1.43 36.78
N ASP A 314 12.86 -0.80 36.83
CA ASP A 314 12.99 0.63 37.13
C ASP A 314 12.13 1.48 36.17
N PRO A 315 11.47 2.55 36.65
CA PRO A 315 10.68 3.43 35.78
C PRO A 315 11.52 3.99 34.62
N THR A 316 10.98 3.85 33.41
CA THR A 316 11.50 4.45 32.18
C THR A 316 10.44 5.35 31.57
N TYR A 317 10.85 6.24 30.67
CA TYR A 317 9.93 7.06 29.88
C TYR A 317 8.79 6.23 29.23
N TRP A 318 9.13 5.04 28.72
CA TRP A 318 8.17 4.14 28.07
C TRP A 318 7.18 3.49 29.03
N THR A 319 7.56 3.24 30.28
CA THR A 319 6.66 2.68 31.30
C THR A 319 5.78 3.75 31.94
N ASP A 320 6.25 4.99 32.01
CA ASP A 320 5.56 6.11 32.67
C ASP A 320 4.23 6.51 32.00
N GLN A 321 4.09 6.27 30.69
CA GLN A 321 2.83 6.53 29.98
C GLN A 321 1.70 5.54 30.35
N HIS A 322 2.02 4.37 30.92
CA HIS A 322 1.07 3.29 31.18
C HIS A 322 0.25 2.91 29.93
N VAL A 323 0.93 2.76 28.80
CA VAL A 323 0.34 2.38 27.51
C VAL A 323 1.15 1.23 26.91
N ASN A 324 0.44 0.22 26.39
CA ASN A 324 1.02 -0.77 25.49
C ASN A 324 0.74 -0.34 24.04
N LEU A 325 1.80 0.04 23.31
CA LEU A 325 1.71 0.42 21.91
C LEU A 325 1.94 -0.80 21.01
N THR A 326 1.11 -0.96 20.00
CA THR A 326 1.22 -2.06 19.03
C THR A 326 0.83 -1.60 17.64
N SER A 327 1.52 -2.08 16.61
CA SER A 327 1.12 -1.91 15.21
C SER A 327 0.03 -2.89 14.78
N GLU A 328 -0.34 -3.84 15.63
CA GLU A 328 -1.30 -4.90 15.32
C GLU A 328 -2.44 -4.95 16.32
N ARG A 329 -3.66 -5.19 15.82
CA ARG A 329 -4.85 -5.50 16.62
C ARG A 329 -5.29 -6.91 16.26
N ASN A 330 -5.32 -7.81 17.24
CA ASN A 330 -5.68 -9.23 17.04
C ASN A 330 -4.86 -9.95 15.93
N GLY A 331 -3.56 -9.61 15.80
CA GLY A 331 -2.67 -10.15 14.77
C GLY A 331 -2.85 -9.53 13.37
N ILE A 332 -3.66 -8.47 13.26
CA ILE A 332 -3.90 -7.72 12.02
C ILE A 332 -3.15 -6.39 12.10
N PRO A 333 -2.16 -6.15 11.23
CA PRO A 333 -1.46 -4.87 11.16
C PRO A 333 -2.39 -3.70 10.84
N ILE A 334 -2.13 -2.55 11.45
CA ILE A 334 -2.82 -1.26 11.20
C ILE A 334 -2.72 -0.81 9.73
N GLY A 335 -1.66 -1.26 9.06
CA GLY A 335 -1.42 -1.02 7.65
C GLY A 335 -0.27 -1.88 7.15
N PRO A 336 0.10 -1.75 5.86
CA PRO A 336 1.29 -2.38 5.32
C PRO A 336 2.54 -1.85 5.97
N ARG A 337 3.50 -2.74 6.17
CA ARG A 337 4.80 -2.41 6.74
C ARG A 337 5.77 -1.96 5.64
N ALA A 338 6.56 -0.92 5.91
CA ALA A 338 7.67 -0.51 5.05
C ALA A 338 8.92 -1.39 5.27
N ALA A 339 10.09 -0.97 4.76
CA ALA A 339 11.34 -1.67 5.03
C ALA A 339 11.69 -1.64 6.53
N SER A 340 11.53 -0.47 7.16
CA SER A 340 11.67 -0.29 8.59
C SER A 340 10.61 -1.05 9.38
N SER A 341 11.02 -1.68 10.49
CA SER A 341 10.13 -2.49 11.33
C SER A 341 9.06 -1.71 12.09
N TRP A 342 9.29 -0.42 12.29
CA TRP A 342 8.44 0.47 13.06
C TRP A 342 7.42 1.24 12.19
N LEU A 343 7.61 1.27 10.87
CA LEU A 343 6.81 2.11 9.96
C LEU A 343 5.69 1.28 9.31
N TYR A 344 4.45 1.55 9.73
CA TYR A 344 3.23 0.99 9.17
C TYR A 344 2.40 2.09 8.52
N VAL A 345 2.02 1.91 7.27
CA VAL A 345 1.38 2.95 6.47
C VAL A 345 -0.09 3.10 6.84
N TYR A 346 -0.41 4.20 7.52
CA TYR A 346 -1.77 4.59 7.90
C TYR A 346 -2.07 6.06 7.54
N PRO A 347 -2.39 6.36 6.27
CA PRO A 347 -2.44 7.75 5.80
C PRO A 347 -3.46 8.65 6.51
N LYS A 348 -4.57 8.10 7.00
CA LYS A 348 -5.61 8.86 7.72
C LYS A 348 -5.07 9.48 9.02
N GLY A 349 -4.06 8.88 9.64
CA GLY A 349 -3.52 9.38 10.90
C GLY A 349 -2.94 10.80 10.81
N ILE A 350 -2.45 11.23 9.64
CA ILE A 350 -1.97 12.61 9.47
C ILE A 350 -3.11 13.63 9.51
N GLU A 351 -4.27 13.30 8.93
CA GLU A 351 -5.48 14.14 8.99
C GLU A 351 -5.97 14.24 10.45
N GLU A 352 -6.07 13.10 11.14
CA GLU A 352 -6.57 13.06 12.51
C GLU A 352 -5.65 13.85 13.47
N LEU A 353 -4.32 13.74 13.28
CA LEU A 353 -3.35 14.53 14.02
C LEU A 353 -3.46 16.03 13.72
N LEU A 354 -3.61 16.42 12.45
CA LEU A 354 -3.78 17.83 12.06
C LEU A 354 -5.06 18.44 12.63
N LEU A 355 -6.17 17.71 12.59
CA LEU A 355 -7.44 18.15 13.15
C LEU A 355 -7.41 18.20 14.68
N TYR A 356 -6.72 17.26 15.32
CA TYR A 356 -6.43 17.33 16.76
C TYR A 356 -5.66 18.61 17.10
N ILE A 357 -4.57 18.90 16.38
CA ILE A 357 -3.76 20.10 16.62
C ILE A 357 -4.60 21.36 16.41
N THR A 358 -5.40 21.39 15.34
CA THR A 358 -6.29 22.49 14.99
C THR A 358 -7.26 22.81 16.14
N LYS A 359 -7.88 21.78 16.70
CA LYS A 359 -8.86 21.90 17.79
C LYS A 359 -8.21 22.24 19.13
N THR A 360 -7.07 21.63 19.45
CA THR A 360 -6.45 21.69 20.79
C THR A 360 -5.56 22.91 20.98
N TYR A 361 -4.87 23.37 19.92
CA TYR A 361 -3.85 24.42 20.01
C TYR A 361 -4.22 25.70 19.25
N ASN A 362 -5.52 25.98 19.12
CA ASN A 362 -6.05 27.22 18.51
C ASN A 362 -5.61 27.43 17.05
N ASN A 363 -5.66 26.37 16.25
CA ASN A 363 -5.35 26.36 14.81
C ASN A 363 -4.04 27.09 14.43
N PRO A 364 -2.88 26.63 14.94
CA PRO A 364 -1.61 27.27 14.66
C PRO A 364 -1.25 27.15 13.17
N LEU A 365 -0.32 27.99 12.70
CA LEU A 365 0.30 27.83 11.39
C LEU A 365 1.15 26.54 11.38
N ILE A 366 0.89 25.63 10.44
CA ILE A 366 1.55 24.32 10.34
C ILE A 366 2.28 24.18 9.00
N TYR A 367 3.47 23.59 9.05
CA TYR A 367 4.15 23.00 7.89
C TYR A 367 4.36 21.52 8.15
N ILE A 368 4.02 20.64 7.20
CA ILE A 368 4.45 19.24 7.27
C ILE A 368 5.93 19.22 6.89
N THR A 369 6.82 19.18 7.88
CA THR A 369 8.26 19.37 7.67
C THR A 369 8.98 18.08 7.33
N GLU A 370 8.38 16.92 7.60
CA GLU A 370 8.77 15.61 7.08
C GLU A 370 7.55 14.70 6.93
N ASN A 371 7.48 14.02 5.79
CA ASN A 371 6.62 12.88 5.59
C ASN A 371 7.21 12.02 4.47
N GLY A 372 7.33 10.72 4.67
CA GLY A 372 7.98 9.84 3.69
C GLY A 372 7.96 8.37 4.09
N ILE A 373 8.53 7.53 3.24
CA ILE A 373 8.59 6.09 3.45
C ILE A 373 9.89 5.50 2.90
N ASP A 374 10.39 4.48 3.58
CA ASP A 374 11.60 3.78 3.21
C ASP A 374 11.38 2.48 2.45
N GLU A 375 12.35 2.17 1.60
CA GLU A 375 12.51 0.89 0.93
C GLU A 375 13.87 0.29 1.28
N PHE A 376 14.00 -1.04 1.19
CA PHE A 376 15.29 -1.68 1.42
C PHE A 376 16.30 -1.23 0.36
N ASN A 377 17.54 -0.94 0.79
CA ASN A 377 18.65 -0.79 -0.13
C ASN A 377 19.01 -2.17 -0.71
N ASP A 378 18.52 -2.47 -1.92
CA ASP A 378 18.81 -3.73 -2.60
C ASP A 378 19.95 -3.60 -3.62
N PRO A 379 21.19 -4.03 -3.26
CA PRO A 379 22.33 -3.94 -4.18
C PRO A 379 22.26 -4.95 -5.33
N THR A 380 21.26 -5.83 -5.38
CA THR A 380 21.06 -6.84 -6.43
C THR A 380 20.16 -6.36 -7.56
N LEU A 381 19.42 -5.26 -7.36
CA LEU A 381 18.59 -4.66 -8.41
C LEU A 381 19.46 -3.97 -9.46
N SER A 382 19.03 -4.04 -10.73
CA SER A 382 19.55 -3.12 -11.74
C SER A 382 19.15 -1.67 -11.40
N LEU A 383 19.88 -0.69 -11.94
CA LEU A 383 19.50 0.72 -11.75
C LEU A 383 18.06 0.98 -12.20
N GLU A 384 17.65 0.45 -13.36
CA GLU A 384 16.28 0.60 -13.86
C GLU A 384 15.23 0.09 -12.86
N GLU A 385 15.48 -1.06 -12.22
CA GLU A 385 14.58 -1.61 -11.21
C GLU A 385 14.60 -0.81 -9.90
N ALA A 386 15.76 -0.31 -9.48
CA ALA A 386 15.92 0.47 -8.26
C ALA A 386 15.24 1.85 -8.33
N LEU A 387 15.00 2.39 -9.54
CA LEU A 387 14.27 3.65 -9.73
C LEU A 387 12.73 3.48 -9.68
N ILE A 388 12.21 2.25 -9.69
CA ILE A 388 10.77 1.97 -9.67
C ILE A 388 10.27 1.88 -8.22
N ASP A 389 9.96 3.03 -7.63
CA ASP A 389 9.55 3.18 -6.22
C ASP A 389 8.06 3.47 -6.05
N THR A 390 7.24 2.69 -6.73
CA THR A 390 5.79 2.90 -6.80
C THR A 390 5.09 2.88 -5.43
N PHE A 391 5.66 2.24 -4.41
CA PHE A 391 5.10 2.29 -3.05
C PHE A 391 5.26 3.66 -2.40
N ARG A 392 6.38 4.35 -2.64
CA ARG A 392 6.61 5.74 -2.19
C ARG A 392 5.64 6.72 -2.85
N ILE A 393 5.33 6.52 -4.14
CA ILE A 393 4.32 7.33 -4.85
C ILE A 393 2.95 7.21 -4.18
N ASP A 394 2.50 5.97 -3.91
CA ASP A 394 1.22 5.70 -3.26
C ASP A 394 1.16 6.29 -1.85
N TYR A 395 2.25 6.15 -1.08
CA TYR A 395 2.40 6.76 0.23
C TYR A 395 2.18 8.28 0.16
N HIS A 396 2.96 9.01 -0.64
CA HIS A 396 2.86 10.47 -0.72
C HIS A 396 1.48 10.92 -1.24
N TYR A 397 0.94 10.26 -2.26
CA TYR A 397 -0.38 10.58 -2.79
C TYR A 397 -1.47 10.53 -1.71
N ARG A 398 -1.50 9.46 -0.91
CA ARG A 398 -2.52 9.29 0.14
C ARG A 398 -2.34 10.26 1.29
N HIS A 399 -1.11 10.52 1.72
CA HIS A 399 -0.87 11.49 2.79
C HIS A 399 -1.22 12.91 2.32
N LEU A 400 -0.86 13.29 1.09
CA LEU A 400 -1.27 14.57 0.49
C LEU A 400 -2.79 14.68 0.34
N TYR A 401 -3.50 13.59 0.03
CA TYR A 401 -4.96 13.56 0.02
C TYR A 401 -5.51 13.94 1.40
N TYR A 402 -5.03 13.29 2.45
CA TYR A 402 -5.47 13.54 3.82
C TYR A 402 -5.02 14.90 4.38
N VAL A 403 -3.89 15.43 3.91
CA VAL A 403 -3.52 16.83 4.19
C VAL A 403 -4.49 17.80 3.50
N SER A 404 -4.87 17.54 2.23
CA SER A 404 -5.84 18.37 1.51
C SER A 404 -7.22 18.35 2.17
N THR A 405 -7.67 17.20 2.67
CA THR A 405 -8.94 17.11 3.41
C THR A 405 -8.87 17.85 4.74
N ALA A 406 -7.80 17.67 5.53
CA ALA A 406 -7.61 18.43 6.77
C ALA A 406 -7.60 19.95 6.54
N ILE A 407 -7.00 20.44 5.45
CA ILE A 407 -7.04 21.86 5.07
C ILE A 407 -8.47 22.32 4.74
N LYS A 408 -9.23 21.52 3.99
CA LYS A 408 -10.66 21.80 3.69
C LYS A 408 -11.50 21.86 4.95
N ASP A 409 -11.15 21.06 5.95
CA ASP A 409 -11.80 20.99 7.26
C ASP A 409 -11.27 22.04 8.27
N GLY A 410 -10.37 22.92 7.84
CA GLY A 410 -9.98 24.13 8.56
C GLY A 410 -8.57 24.13 9.15
N ALA A 411 -7.78 23.07 8.98
CA ALA A 411 -6.39 23.05 9.43
C ALA A 411 -5.52 24.07 8.66
N ASN A 412 -4.79 24.93 9.38
CA ASN A 412 -3.95 25.97 8.79
C ASN A 412 -2.56 25.45 8.35
N VAL A 413 -2.56 24.56 7.35
CA VAL A 413 -1.33 23.99 6.77
C VAL A 413 -0.86 24.81 5.56
N LYS A 414 0.42 25.20 5.53
CA LYS A 414 1.00 26.05 4.46
C LYS A 414 2.06 25.40 3.60
N GLY A 415 2.57 24.23 3.98
CA GLY A 415 3.50 23.53 3.12
C GLY A 415 3.70 22.07 3.51
N TYR A 416 4.31 21.34 2.58
CA TYR A 416 4.63 19.94 2.69
C TYR A 416 6.04 19.67 2.18
N PHE A 417 6.85 19.04 3.01
CA PHE A 417 8.23 18.66 2.71
C PHE A 417 8.34 17.14 2.66
N ALA A 418 8.61 16.60 1.47
CA ALA A 418 8.86 15.18 1.31
C ALA A 418 10.19 14.81 2.00
N TRP A 419 10.13 13.80 2.86
CA TRP A 419 11.33 13.18 3.44
C TRP A 419 11.69 11.92 2.62
N SER A 420 12.81 11.89 1.90
CA SER A 420 13.85 12.92 1.80
C SER A 420 14.23 13.22 0.34
N LEU A 421 15.05 14.25 0.11
CA LEU A 421 15.47 14.61 -1.26
C LEU A 421 16.25 13.47 -1.92
N LEU A 422 17.24 12.92 -1.22
CA LEU A 422 18.18 11.90 -1.65
C LEU A 422 18.18 10.72 -0.68
N ASP A 423 18.43 9.52 -1.19
CA ASP A 423 18.84 8.41 -0.33
C ASP A 423 20.10 8.83 0.43
N ASN A 424 20.20 8.51 1.72
CA ASN A 424 21.24 9.06 2.58
C ASN A 424 21.55 8.10 3.76
N PHE A 425 22.35 8.55 4.74
CA PHE A 425 22.63 7.78 5.96
C PHE A 425 21.43 7.83 6.93
N GLU A 426 20.84 6.70 7.29
CA GLU A 426 19.60 6.64 8.07
C GLU A 426 19.86 6.19 9.52
N TRP A 427 20.74 6.93 10.21
CA TRP A 427 21.05 6.77 11.64
C TRP A 427 21.47 5.34 12.00
N PHE A 428 20.77 4.67 12.91
CA PHE A 428 21.06 3.29 13.32
C PHE A 428 20.87 2.26 12.20
N ASN A 429 20.13 2.58 11.13
CA ASN A 429 20.01 1.70 9.96
C ASN A 429 21.20 1.84 9.00
N GLY A 430 22.08 2.84 9.16
CA GLY A 430 23.15 3.09 8.20
C GLY A 430 22.59 3.33 6.80
N TYR A 431 23.12 2.63 5.80
CA TYR A 431 22.63 2.70 4.41
C TYR A 431 21.76 1.50 4.02
N THR A 432 21.19 0.75 4.97
CA THR A 432 20.38 -0.46 4.67
C THR A 432 18.99 -0.15 4.13
N VAL A 433 18.50 1.08 4.33
CA VAL A 433 17.21 1.57 3.86
C VAL A 433 17.36 2.90 3.11
N ARG A 434 16.34 3.27 2.34
CA ARG A 434 16.34 4.39 1.38
C ARG A 434 15.04 5.18 1.49
N PHE A 435 15.09 6.42 2.01
CA PHE A 435 13.94 7.34 2.05
C PHE A 435 13.86 8.31 0.86
N GLY A 436 14.94 8.47 0.11
CA GLY A 436 15.04 9.51 -0.90
C GLY A 436 14.05 9.33 -2.05
N ILE A 437 13.47 10.42 -2.54
CA ILE A 437 12.78 10.44 -3.84
C ILE A 437 13.76 10.44 -5.01
N ASN A 438 15.04 10.72 -4.76
CA ASN A 438 16.14 10.49 -5.70
C ASN A 438 17.08 9.40 -5.16
N PHE A 439 17.42 8.47 -6.04
CA PHE A 439 18.37 7.40 -5.78
C PHE A 439 19.81 7.92 -5.78
N VAL A 440 20.59 7.49 -4.80
CA VAL A 440 22.05 7.73 -4.76
C VAL A 440 22.79 6.41 -4.99
N ASP A 441 23.60 6.38 -6.06
CA ASP A 441 24.45 5.23 -6.36
C ASP A 441 25.73 5.27 -5.53
N TYR A 442 25.71 4.55 -4.40
CA TYR A 442 26.86 4.42 -3.50
C TYR A 442 28.07 3.71 -4.14
N LYS A 443 27.90 3.02 -5.28
CA LYS A 443 28.97 2.30 -5.99
C LYS A 443 29.53 3.10 -7.17
N ASP A 444 28.75 4.02 -7.74
CA ASP A 444 29.14 4.86 -8.88
C ASP A 444 29.25 6.34 -8.48
N ASN A 445 30.24 6.63 -7.63
CA ASN A 445 30.64 8.00 -7.26
C ASN A 445 29.49 8.90 -6.76
N LEU A 446 28.54 8.31 -6.01
CA LEU A 446 27.40 9.00 -5.41
C LEU A 446 26.51 9.72 -6.45
N LYS A 447 26.39 9.18 -7.68
CA LYS A 447 25.52 9.76 -8.71
C LYS A 447 24.07 9.79 -8.25
N ARG A 448 23.37 10.89 -8.56
CA ARG A 448 21.94 11.06 -8.30
C ARG A 448 21.13 10.63 -9.51
N HIS A 449 20.09 9.84 -9.27
CA HIS A 449 19.13 9.40 -10.27
C HIS A 449 17.70 9.63 -9.76
N GLN A 450 16.83 10.22 -10.57
CA GLN A 450 15.44 10.42 -10.19
C GLN A 450 14.71 9.08 -10.12
N LYS A 451 14.10 8.78 -8.98
CA LYS A 451 13.11 7.70 -8.90
C LYS A 451 11.80 8.18 -9.52
N LEU A 452 10.86 7.26 -9.73
CA LEU A 452 9.54 7.62 -10.27
C LEU A 452 8.81 8.65 -9.39
N SER A 453 8.98 8.59 -8.06
CA SER A 453 8.41 9.56 -7.12
C SER A 453 8.94 11.00 -7.26
N ALA A 454 10.12 11.22 -7.84
CA ALA A 454 10.69 12.57 -8.02
C ALA A 454 10.13 13.38 -9.20
N GLY A 455 9.34 12.77 -10.10
CA GLY A 455 8.76 13.50 -11.23
C GLY A 455 9.16 13.01 -12.61
N SER A 456 9.52 11.72 -12.76
CA SER A 456 9.24 11.07 -14.05
C SER A 456 7.74 11.27 -14.32
N PRO A 457 7.29 11.58 -15.54
CA PRO A 457 5.86 11.65 -15.83
C PRO A 457 5.26 10.38 -15.27
N ILE A 458 4.51 10.54 -14.18
CA ILE A 458 3.67 9.49 -13.64
C ILE A 458 2.99 8.97 -14.89
N LEU A 459 3.22 7.69 -15.20
CA LEU A 459 2.34 6.91 -16.06
C LEU A 459 0.96 7.41 -15.74
N ASP A 460 0.34 8.22 -16.59
CA ASP A 460 -0.78 9.07 -16.17
C ASP A 460 -1.85 8.16 -15.54
N VAL A 461 -1.79 8.04 -14.20
CA VAL A 461 -2.42 6.93 -13.50
C VAL A 461 -3.92 7.17 -13.33
N SER A 462 -4.32 8.37 -13.72
CA SER A 462 -5.69 8.79 -13.92
C SER A 462 -6.16 8.71 -15.37
N SER A 463 -5.27 8.62 -16.36
CA SER A 463 -5.67 8.44 -17.76
C SER A 463 -6.16 7.04 -18.04
N LEU A 464 -5.69 6.04 -17.26
CA LEU A 464 -6.17 4.68 -17.46
C LEU A 464 -7.65 4.64 -17.12
N ASN A 465 -8.43 4.39 -18.15
CA ASN A 465 -9.88 4.29 -18.11
C ASN A 465 -10.29 3.20 -19.09
N ARG A 466 -11.59 3.01 -19.26
CA ARG A 466 -12.12 2.03 -20.20
C ARG A 466 -11.61 2.21 -21.64
N SER A 467 -11.48 3.45 -22.13
CA SER A 467 -11.03 3.74 -23.51
C SER A 467 -9.55 3.49 -23.76
N SER A 468 -8.76 3.34 -22.69
CA SER A 468 -7.36 2.93 -22.78
C SER A 468 -7.17 1.50 -23.31
N PHE A 469 -8.22 0.67 -23.27
CA PHE A 469 -8.23 -0.70 -23.74
C PHE A 469 -8.87 -0.81 -25.14
N PRO A 470 -8.52 -1.84 -25.94
CA PRO A 470 -9.10 -2.04 -27.27
C PRO A 470 -10.63 -2.05 -27.26
N ALA A 471 -11.25 -1.54 -28.32
CA ALA A 471 -12.70 -1.60 -28.47
C ALA A 471 -13.22 -3.05 -28.35
N GLY A 472 -14.28 -3.23 -27.56
CA GLY A 472 -14.84 -4.55 -27.25
C GLY A 472 -14.11 -5.34 -26.16
N PHE A 473 -13.16 -4.74 -25.45
CA PHE A 473 -12.56 -5.34 -24.25
C PHE A 473 -13.62 -5.47 -23.14
N VAL A 474 -13.71 -6.65 -22.55
CA VAL A 474 -14.74 -7.03 -21.57
C VAL A 474 -14.23 -6.81 -20.15
N PHE A 475 -14.92 -5.99 -19.37
CA PHE A 475 -14.67 -5.86 -17.94
C PHE A 475 -15.76 -6.59 -17.16
N GLY A 476 -15.34 -7.49 -16.26
CA GLY A 476 -16.28 -8.27 -15.46
C GLY A 476 -15.83 -8.53 -14.03
N THR A 477 -16.63 -9.30 -13.32
CA THR A 477 -16.37 -9.75 -11.94
C THR A 477 -17.03 -11.11 -11.69
N ALA A 478 -16.89 -11.67 -10.48
CA ALA A 478 -17.38 -13.01 -10.13
C ALA A 478 -17.90 -13.12 -8.67
N THR A 479 -19.02 -13.82 -8.44
CA THR A 479 -19.59 -14.18 -7.12
C THR A 479 -20.59 -15.36 -7.20
N SER A 480 -21.45 -15.58 -6.17
CA SER A 480 -22.34 -16.74 -6.01
C SER A 480 -23.81 -16.44 -5.61
N SER A 481 -24.31 -15.19 -5.61
CA SER A 481 -25.72 -14.88 -5.28
C SER A 481 -26.31 -13.78 -6.20
N TYR A 482 -27.65 -13.67 -6.35
CA TYR A 482 -28.22 -12.73 -7.33
C TYR A 482 -29.60 -12.11 -7.00
N GLN A 483 -29.56 -10.79 -6.87
CA GLN A 483 -30.50 -9.79 -7.41
C GLN A 483 -29.97 -8.39 -7.06
N GLU A 484 -29.63 -8.17 -5.78
CA GLU A 484 -28.95 -6.95 -5.31
C GLU A 484 -27.55 -6.80 -5.96
N ASP A 485 -26.84 -7.91 -6.10
CA ASP A 485 -25.51 -7.98 -6.71
C ASP A 485 -25.53 -7.53 -8.20
N ILE A 486 -26.58 -7.89 -8.96
CA ILE A 486 -26.79 -7.48 -10.36
C ILE A 486 -27.00 -5.97 -10.48
N LYS A 487 -27.76 -5.38 -9.54
CA LYS A 487 -27.97 -3.93 -9.52
C LYS A 487 -26.66 -3.18 -9.30
N ILE A 488 -25.87 -3.60 -8.32
CA ILE A 488 -24.57 -2.97 -8.03
C ILE A 488 -23.60 -3.13 -9.23
N MET A 489 -23.51 -4.33 -9.83
CA MET A 489 -22.70 -4.55 -11.04
C MET A 489 -23.12 -3.63 -12.20
N LYS A 490 -24.43 -3.48 -12.42
CA LYS A 490 -24.95 -2.55 -13.42
C LYS A 490 -24.57 -1.10 -13.11
N ASP A 491 -24.71 -0.68 -11.85
CA ASP A 491 -24.32 0.65 -11.39
C ASP A 491 -22.81 0.89 -11.52
N MET A 492 -21.99 -0.17 -11.48
CA MET A 492 -20.55 -0.14 -11.73
C MET A 492 -20.17 -0.16 -13.22
N ASN A 493 -21.13 -0.33 -14.14
CA ASN A 493 -20.88 -0.40 -15.60
C ASN A 493 -20.02 -1.61 -16.04
N THR A 494 -20.12 -2.74 -15.34
CA THR A 494 -19.50 -4.02 -15.76
C THR A 494 -20.24 -4.66 -16.94
N ASP A 495 -19.50 -5.26 -17.87
CA ASP A 495 -20.01 -5.88 -19.10
C ASP A 495 -20.39 -7.35 -18.94
N ALA A 496 -19.74 -8.03 -17.99
CA ALA A 496 -19.83 -9.48 -17.88
C ALA A 496 -19.76 -9.93 -16.43
N TYR A 497 -20.37 -11.08 -16.19
CA TYR A 497 -20.35 -11.74 -14.91
C TYR A 497 -19.93 -13.18 -15.09
N ARG A 498 -18.85 -13.56 -14.40
CA ARG A 498 -18.32 -14.91 -14.40
C ARG A 498 -18.82 -15.67 -13.17
N PHE A 499 -19.41 -16.84 -13.39
CA PHE A 499 -19.89 -17.70 -12.32
C PHE A 499 -19.78 -19.19 -12.70
N SER A 500 -19.87 -20.07 -11.71
CA SER A 500 -19.91 -21.51 -11.94
C SER A 500 -21.32 -22.09 -11.83
N ILE A 501 -21.62 -23.05 -12.70
CA ILE A 501 -22.75 -23.95 -12.51
C ILE A 501 -22.27 -25.09 -11.65
N SER A 502 -22.98 -25.35 -10.55
CA SER A 502 -22.57 -26.38 -9.61
C SER A 502 -22.96 -27.76 -10.10
N TRP A 503 -21.97 -28.62 -10.35
CA TRP A 503 -22.22 -29.99 -10.82
C TRP A 503 -23.00 -30.76 -9.76
N ALA A 504 -22.58 -30.69 -8.50
CA ALA A 504 -23.31 -31.30 -7.38
C ALA A 504 -24.74 -30.76 -7.21
N ARG A 505 -25.02 -29.51 -7.61
CA ARG A 505 -26.39 -28.96 -7.56
C ARG A 505 -27.27 -29.51 -8.65
N ILE A 506 -26.78 -29.57 -9.90
CA ILE A 506 -27.59 -30.04 -11.04
C ILE A 506 -27.74 -31.56 -11.02
N LEU A 507 -26.66 -32.29 -10.68
CA LEU A 507 -26.63 -33.74 -10.58
C LEU A 507 -26.14 -34.14 -9.18
N PRO A 508 -27.04 -34.20 -8.16
CA PRO A 508 -26.65 -34.54 -6.79
C PRO A 508 -26.02 -35.93 -6.62
N LYS A 509 -26.35 -36.86 -7.52
CA LYS A 509 -25.74 -38.20 -7.62
C LYS A 509 -24.62 -38.28 -8.66
N GLY A 510 -24.31 -37.16 -9.31
CA GLY A 510 -23.22 -37.00 -10.26
C GLY A 510 -23.53 -37.40 -11.69
N LYS A 511 -24.44 -38.36 -11.90
CA LYS A 511 -24.76 -38.90 -13.22
C LYS A 511 -26.14 -38.45 -13.70
N VAL A 512 -26.28 -38.19 -14.99
CA VAL A 512 -27.56 -37.81 -15.61
C VAL A 512 -28.60 -38.93 -15.46
N SER A 513 -28.16 -40.19 -15.56
CA SER A 513 -29.00 -41.39 -15.39
C SER A 513 -29.58 -41.55 -13.98
N GLU A 514 -29.02 -40.87 -12.98
CA GLU A 514 -29.39 -41.00 -11.56
C GLU A 514 -30.23 -39.83 -11.04
N GLY A 515 -30.71 -38.99 -11.96
CA GLY A 515 -31.67 -37.91 -11.67
C GLY A 515 -31.09 -36.51 -11.83
N ILE A 516 -31.94 -35.61 -12.33
CA ILE A 516 -31.60 -34.21 -12.62
C ILE A 516 -32.38 -33.30 -11.68
N ASN A 517 -31.68 -32.37 -11.02
CA ASN A 517 -32.31 -31.34 -10.21
C ASN A 517 -32.83 -30.19 -11.10
N GLN A 518 -34.12 -30.25 -11.45
CA GLN A 518 -34.77 -29.22 -12.28
C GLN A 518 -34.82 -27.84 -11.61
N GLU A 519 -34.91 -27.76 -10.29
CA GLU A 519 -34.86 -26.49 -9.58
C GLU A 519 -33.48 -25.83 -9.68
N GLY A 520 -32.42 -26.63 -9.65
CA GLY A 520 -31.05 -26.18 -9.93
C GLY A 520 -30.94 -25.57 -11.33
N ILE A 521 -31.51 -26.22 -12.34
CA ILE A 521 -31.55 -25.69 -13.71
C ILE A 521 -32.36 -24.38 -13.77
N ALA A 522 -33.53 -24.34 -13.14
CA ALA A 522 -34.37 -23.15 -13.07
C ALA A 522 -33.66 -21.96 -12.40
N HIS A 523 -32.88 -22.21 -11.34
CA HIS A 523 -32.08 -21.20 -10.66
C HIS A 523 -31.08 -20.53 -11.60
N TYR A 524 -30.26 -21.32 -12.32
CA TYR A 524 -29.28 -20.77 -13.26
C TYR A 524 -29.93 -20.12 -14.47
N ASN A 525 -31.08 -20.63 -14.93
CA ASN A 525 -31.86 -19.97 -15.98
C ASN A 525 -32.27 -18.56 -15.58
N LYS A 526 -32.78 -18.39 -14.36
CA LYS A 526 -33.22 -17.08 -13.86
C LYS A 526 -32.03 -16.13 -13.68
N LEU A 527 -30.89 -16.62 -13.17
CA LEU A 527 -29.65 -15.82 -13.11
C LEU A 527 -29.20 -15.35 -14.51
N ILE A 528 -29.07 -16.27 -15.47
CA ILE A 528 -28.65 -15.96 -16.84
C ILE A 528 -29.59 -14.94 -17.49
N ASN A 529 -30.90 -15.11 -17.31
CA ASN A 529 -31.89 -14.17 -17.86
C ASN A 529 -31.77 -12.78 -17.23
N GLU A 530 -31.55 -12.70 -15.92
CA GLU A 530 -31.39 -11.41 -15.23
C GLU A 530 -30.10 -10.68 -15.63
N LEU A 531 -29.00 -11.42 -15.82
CA LEU A 531 -27.77 -10.84 -16.34
C LEU A 531 -27.98 -10.23 -17.73
N LEU A 532 -28.56 -11.01 -18.64
CA LEU A 532 -28.84 -10.56 -20.00
C LEU A 532 -29.84 -9.40 -20.06
N ALA A 533 -30.88 -9.41 -19.22
CA ALA A 533 -31.85 -8.32 -19.10
C ALA A 533 -31.20 -7.00 -18.63
N ASN A 534 -30.06 -7.09 -17.95
CA ASN A 534 -29.27 -5.95 -17.50
C ASN A 534 -28.02 -5.69 -18.36
N GLY A 535 -27.95 -6.29 -19.56
CA GLY A 535 -26.87 -6.06 -20.52
C GLY A 535 -25.55 -6.74 -20.18
N MET A 536 -25.53 -7.65 -19.21
CA MET A 536 -24.31 -8.36 -18.78
C MET A 536 -24.19 -9.73 -19.44
N GLN A 537 -23.00 -10.03 -19.94
CA GLN A 537 -22.69 -11.32 -20.57
C GLN A 537 -22.36 -12.39 -19.52
N PRO A 538 -23.00 -13.57 -19.56
CA PRO A 538 -22.64 -14.67 -18.67
C PRO A 538 -21.38 -15.40 -19.18
N PHE A 539 -20.34 -15.44 -18.34
CA PHE A 539 -19.16 -16.30 -18.50
C PHE A 539 -19.30 -17.50 -17.57
N VAL A 540 -19.54 -18.69 -18.10
CA VAL A 540 -19.96 -19.84 -17.31
C VAL A 540 -18.86 -20.86 -17.17
N THR A 541 -18.48 -21.15 -15.93
CA THR A 541 -17.60 -22.25 -15.57
C THR A 541 -18.40 -23.51 -15.26
N LEU A 542 -18.06 -24.64 -15.89
CA LEU A 542 -18.75 -25.92 -15.67
C LEU A 542 -18.30 -26.61 -14.37
N PHE A 543 -17.01 -26.55 -14.03
CA PHE A 543 -16.48 -27.15 -12.81
C PHE A 543 -15.59 -26.18 -12.04
N HIS A 544 -15.93 -25.95 -10.77
CA HIS A 544 -15.18 -25.12 -9.83
C HIS A 544 -15.01 -25.84 -8.49
N TRP A 545 -14.37 -27.02 -8.54
CA TRP A 545 -13.98 -27.86 -7.41
C TRP A 545 -15.14 -28.43 -6.57
N ASP A 546 -16.36 -28.35 -7.07
CA ASP A 546 -17.59 -28.78 -6.39
C ASP A 546 -18.10 -30.12 -6.93
N LEU A 547 -17.20 -31.12 -6.90
CA LEU A 547 -17.51 -32.45 -7.43
C LEU A 547 -18.66 -33.10 -6.64
N PRO A 548 -19.66 -33.72 -7.31
CA PRO A 548 -20.65 -34.56 -6.63
C PRO A 548 -19.99 -35.63 -5.77
N GLN A 549 -20.38 -35.72 -4.49
CA GLN A 549 -19.78 -36.65 -3.53
C GLN A 549 -19.83 -38.11 -4.00
N ALA A 550 -20.90 -38.51 -4.70
CA ALA A 550 -21.02 -39.85 -5.26
C ALA A 550 -19.87 -40.20 -6.22
N LEU A 551 -19.44 -39.26 -7.07
CA LEU A 551 -18.30 -39.46 -7.97
C LEU A 551 -16.96 -39.43 -7.22
N GLN A 552 -16.85 -38.62 -6.17
CA GLN A 552 -15.70 -38.65 -5.27
C GLN A 552 -15.56 -40.03 -4.62
N ASP A 553 -16.64 -40.63 -4.16
CA ASP A 553 -16.62 -41.91 -3.48
C ASP A 553 -16.30 -43.06 -4.44
N GLU A 554 -16.95 -43.05 -5.61
CA GLU A 554 -16.84 -44.08 -6.65
C GLU A 554 -15.48 -44.06 -7.35
N TYR A 555 -14.98 -42.88 -7.74
CA TYR A 555 -13.78 -42.74 -8.57
C TYR A 555 -12.58 -42.13 -7.86
N LYS A 556 -12.72 -41.74 -6.59
CA LYS A 556 -11.72 -40.92 -5.88
C LYS A 556 -11.45 -39.60 -6.61
N GLY A 557 -12.53 -39.00 -7.12
CA GLY A 557 -12.50 -37.79 -7.92
C GLY A 557 -12.01 -38.07 -9.33
N PHE A 558 -11.19 -37.16 -9.87
CA PHE A 558 -10.62 -37.29 -11.22
C PHE A 558 -9.55 -38.39 -11.36
N ASN A 559 -9.65 -39.53 -10.67
CA ASN A 559 -8.65 -40.61 -10.73
C ASN A 559 -9.09 -41.81 -11.60
N SER A 560 -10.23 -41.70 -12.28
CA SER A 560 -10.77 -42.73 -13.16
C SER A 560 -11.06 -42.15 -14.56
N PRO A 561 -10.84 -42.91 -15.65
CA PRO A 561 -11.27 -42.47 -16.97
C PRO A 561 -12.79 -42.32 -17.08
N ASN A 562 -13.58 -43.04 -16.28
CA ASN A 562 -15.05 -42.99 -16.35
C ASN A 562 -15.62 -41.60 -16.03
N ILE A 563 -14.97 -40.84 -15.14
CA ILE A 563 -15.41 -39.49 -14.78
C ILE A 563 -15.38 -38.52 -15.97
N THR A 564 -14.53 -38.80 -16.99
CA THR A 564 -14.45 -37.97 -18.19
C THR A 564 -15.75 -38.03 -18.98
N LYS A 565 -16.38 -39.21 -19.01
CA LYS A 565 -17.69 -39.43 -19.64
C LYS A 565 -18.81 -38.77 -18.83
N ASP A 566 -18.82 -38.92 -17.51
CA ASP A 566 -19.84 -38.27 -16.67
C ASP A 566 -19.74 -36.74 -16.75
N PHE A 567 -18.53 -36.19 -16.84
CA PHE A 567 -18.31 -34.77 -17.08
C PHE A 567 -18.78 -34.33 -18.46
N GLU A 568 -18.53 -35.12 -19.51
CA GLU A 568 -19.02 -34.86 -20.86
C GLU A 568 -20.56 -34.87 -20.92
N GLU A 569 -21.23 -35.82 -20.26
CA GLU A 569 -22.69 -35.88 -20.16
C GLU A 569 -23.27 -34.68 -19.38
N TYR A 570 -22.63 -34.28 -18.29
CA TYR A 570 -22.96 -33.06 -17.55
C TYR A 570 -22.80 -31.81 -18.42
N ALA A 571 -21.69 -31.70 -19.16
CA ALA A 571 -21.44 -30.61 -20.09
C ALA A 571 -22.49 -30.56 -21.21
N ASP A 572 -22.87 -31.71 -21.80
CA ASP A 572 -23.93 -31.81 -22.81
C ASP A 572 -25.24 -31.21 -22.32
N MET A 573 -25.63 -31.56 -21.08
CA MET A 573 -26.82 -31.03 -20.45
C MET A 573 -26.73 -29.51 -20.21
N CYS A 574 -25.58 -29.00 -19.75
CA CYS A 574 -25.38 -27.56 -19.58
C CYS A 574 -25.47 -26.81 -20.91
N PHE A 575 -24.81 -27.30 -21.97
CA PHE A 575 -24.86 -26.70 -23.30
C PHE A 575 -26.28 -26.70 -23.88
N LYS A 576 -27.03 -27.78 -23.67
CA LYS A 576 -28.42 -27.90 -24.12
C LYS A 576 -29.36 -26.93 -23.40
N ASN A 577 -29.21 -26.76 -22.08
CA ASN A 577 -30.12 -25.92 -21.29
C ASN A 577 -29.80 -24.43 -21.35
N PHE A 578 -28.52 -24.07 -21.47
CA PHE A 578 -28.07 -22.69 -21.30
C PHE A 578 -27.38 -22.09 -22.54
N GLY A 579 -26.89 -22.91 -23.47
CA GLY A 579 -25.98 -22.47 -24.55
C GLY A 579 -26.58 -21.58 -25.64
N GLU A 580 -27.91 -21.52 -25.75
CA GLU A 580 -28.55 -20.48 -26.57
C GLU A 580 -28.26 -19.06 -26.06
N ARG A 581 -28.08 -18.91 -24.74
CA ARG A 581 -27.88 -17.64 -24.03
C ARG A 581 -26.44 -17.44 -23.56
N VAL A 582 -25.73 -18.51 -23.25
CA VAL A 582 -24.33 -18.48 -22.79
C VAL A 582 -23.38 -18.59 -23.98
N LYS A 583 -22.52 -17.58 -24.15
CA LYS A 583 -21.56 -17.49 -25.26
C LYS A 583 -20.10 -17.70 -24.87
N HIS A 584 -19.80 -17.77 -23.57
CA HIS A 584 -18.46 -18.01 -23.07
C HIS A 584 -18.50 -19.16 -22.06
N TRP A 585 -17.92 -20.28 -22.44
CA TRP A 585 -17.85 -21.50 -21.63
C TRP A 585 -16.42 -21.74 -21.15
N ILE A 586 -16.27 -22.01 -19.86
CA ILE A 586 -15.02 -22.42 -19.23
C ILE A 586 -15.26 -23.83 -18.70
N THR A 587 -14.51 -24.84 -19.15
CA THR A 587 -14.73 -26.21 -18.67
C THR A 587 -14.31 -26.35 -17.21
N LEU A 588 -13.08 -25.98 -16.89
CA LEU A 588 -12.45 -26.18 -15.58
C LEU A 588 -11.86 -24.85 -15.09
N ASN A 589 -12.06 -24.54 -13.80
CA ASN A 589 -11.32 -23.48 -13.11
C ASN A 589 -10.15 -24.07 -12.33
N GLU A 590 -8.94 -23.58 -12.61
CA GLU A 590 -7.72 -23.91 -11.87
C GLU A 590 -7.56 -25.42 -11.58
N PRO A 591 -7.52 -26.26 -12.62
CA PRO A 591 -7.52 -27.72 -12.46
C PRO A 591 -6.38 -28.24 -11.58
N TRP A 592 -5.22 -27.56 -11.57
CA TRP A 592 -4.09 -27.89 -10.70
C TRP A 592 -4.42 -27.75 -9.21
N SER A 593 -5.04 -26.64 -8.83
CA SER A 593 -5.36 -26.33 -7.44
C SER A 593 -6.34 -27.37 -6.84
N TYR A 594 -7.18 -28.00 -7.68
CA TYR A 594 -7.93 -29.20 -7.30
C TYR A 594 -7.01 -30.44 -7.18
N SER A 595 -6.26 -30.74 -8.24
CA SER A 595 -5.42 -31.94 -8.33
C SER A 595 -4.40 -32.06 -7.20
N MET A 596 -3.76 -30.95 -6.79
CA MET A 596 -2.70 -30.96 -5.77
C MET A 596 -3.19 -31.42 -4.39
N ARG A 597 -4.51 -31.50 -4.17
CA ARG A 597 -5.15 -32.00 -2.95
C ARG A 597 -5.54 -33.47 -3.03
N MET A 598 -5.36 -34.11 -4.19
CA MET A 598 -5.69 -35.51 -4.43
C MET A 598 -4.49 -36.42 -4.12
N GLU A 599 -4.75 -37.68 -3.83
CA GLU A 599 -3.72 -38.70 -3.58
C GLU A 599 -2.80 -38.92 -4.81
N GLN A 600 -3.37 -38.85 -6.01
CA GLN A 600 -2.65 -39.01 -7.27
C GLN A 600 -2.79 -37.75 -8.15
N PRO A 601 -2.06 -36.65 -7.84
CA PRO A 601 -2.27 -35.34 -8.46
C PRO A 601 -2.04 -35.33 -9.98
N TYR A 602 -1.08 -36.12 -10.47
CA TYR A 602 -0.80 -36.21 -11.91
C TYR A 602 -1.86 -37.00 -12.67
N MET A 603 -2.37 -38.08 -12.09
CA MET A 603 -3.53 -38.81 -12.66
C MET A 603 -4.78 -37.94 -12.66
N SER A 604 -5.02 -37.22 -11.56
CA SER A 604 -6.12 -36.24 -11.46
C SER A 604 -6.06 -35.19 -12.57
N SER A 605 -4.88 -34.60 -12.79
CA SER A 605 -4.68 -33.60 -13.84
C SER A 605 -4.82 -34.18 -15.25
N HIS A 606 -4.40 -35.43 -15.45
CA HIS A 606 -4.52 -36.14 -16.72
C HIS A 606 -5.97 -36.36 -17.12
N TYR A 607 -6.79 -36.93 -16.23
CA TYR A 607 -8.21 -37.12 -16.55
C TYR A 607 -9.00 -35.82 -16.60
N GLN A 608 -8.60 -34.77 -15.87
CA GLN A 608 -9.15 -33.42 -16.07
C GLN A 608 -8.86 -32.88 -17.48
N LEU A 609 -7.63 -33.04 -18.00
CA LEU A 609 -7.30 -32.65 -19.38
C LEU A 609 -8.15 -33.41 -20.40
N LEU A 610 -8.35 -34.71 -20.21
CA LEU A 610 -9.20 -35.53 -21.10
C LEU A 610 -10.68 -35.15 -21.01
N ALA A 611 -11.20 -34.89 -19.80
CA ALA A 611 -12.57 -34.41 -19.58
C ALA A 611 -12.81 -33.05 -20.24
N HIS A 612 -11.84 -32.13 -20.13
CA HIS A 612 -11.84 -30.85 -20.85
C HIS A 612 -11.89 -31.05 -22.37
N ALA A 613 -10.99 -31.87 -22.93
CA ALA A 613 -10.93 -32.13 -24.35
C ALA A 613 -12.23 -32.77 -24.90
N ALA A 614 -12.82 -33.70 -24.14
CA ALA A 614 -14.11 -34.32 -24.48
C ALA A 614 -15.24 -33.28 -24.52
N ALA A 615 -15.38 -32.45 -23.47
CA ALA A 615 -16.39 -31.39 -23.44
C ALA A 615 -16.21 -30.35 -24.57
N VAL A 616 -14.96 -29.99 -24.90
CA VAL A 616 -14.67 -29.08 -26.02
C VAL A 616 -15.03 -29.70 -27.35
N LYS A 617 -14.61 -30.94 -27.60
CA LYS A 617 -14.95 -31.68 -28.81
C LYS A 617 -16.47 -31.77 -28.98
N LEU A 618 -17.20 -32.12 -27.92
CA LEU A 618 -18.65 -32.14 -27.89
C LEU A 618 -19.25 -30.77 -28.27
N TYR A 619 -18.80 -29.69 -27.64
CA TYR A 619 -19.29 -28.35 -27.93
C TYR A 619 -19.04 -27.94 -29.39
N LYS A 620 -17.79 -28.09 -29.86
CA LYS A 620 -17.38 -27.71 -31.21
C LYS A 620 -18.15 -28.48 -32.29
N THR A 621 -18.39 -29.76 -32.07
CA THR A 621 -19.08 -30.63 -33.04
C THR A 621 -20.60 -30.48 -33.04
N LYS A 622 -21.22 -30.35 -31.86
CA LYS A 622 -22.69 -30.44 -31.72
C LYS A 622 -23.36 -29.06 -31.58
N TYR A 623 -22.70 -28.09 -30.96
CA TYR A 623 -23.35 -26.86 -30.49
C TYR A 623 -22.75 -25.57 -31.06
N GLN A 624 -21.46 -25.51 -31.36
CA GLN A 624 -20.80 -24.25 -31.70
C GLN A 624 -21.38 -23.59 -32.96
N ALA A 625 -21.76 -24.37 -33.97
CA ALA A 625 -22.37 -23.83 -35.19
C ALA A 625 -23.72 -23.12 -34.94
N SER A 626 -24.57 -23.68 -34.07
CA SER A 626 -25.90 -23.12 -33.76
C SER A 626 -25.85 -22.06 -32.66
N GLN A 627 -25.03 -22.29 -31.64
CA GLN A 627 -24.95 -21.44 -30.45
C GLN A 627 -23.94 -20.29 -30.61
N LYS A 628 -22.95 -20.42 -31.50
CA LYS A 628 -21.94 -19.39 -31.80
C LYS A 628 -21.19 -18.86 -30.56
N GLY A 629 -20.94 -19.73 -29.57
CA GLY A 629 -20.14 -19.41 -28.40
C GLY A 629 -18.68 -19.88 -28.54
N LEU A 630 -17.87 -19.47 -27.57
CA LEU A 630 -16.48 -19.86 -27.39
C LEU A 630 -16.36 -20.77 -26.17
N ILE A 631 -15.46 -21.74 -26.24
CA ILE A 631 -15.16 -22.64 -25.12
C ILE A 631 -13.65 -22.69 -24.81
N GLY A 632 -13.30 -22.62 -23.53
CA GLY A 632 -11.93 -22.57 -23.07
C GLY A 632 -11.73 -23.21 -21.69
N ILE A 633 -10.55 -22.98 -21.12
CA ILE A 633 -10.13 -23.45 -19.80
C ILE A 633 -9.44 -22.32 -19.04
N THR A 634 -9.63 -22.25 -17.73
CA THR A 634 -8.96 -21.27 -16.87
C THR A 634 -7.82 -21.92 -16.09
N LEU A 635 -6.62 -21.37 -16.21
CA LEU A 635 -5.39 -21.88 -15.62
C LEU A 635 -4.81 -20.89 -14.60
N ASN A 636 -4.26 -21.42 -13.50
CA ASN A 636 -3.55 -20.63 -12.51
C ASN A 636 -2.13 -20.29 -12.99
N SER A 637 -1.65 -19.07 -12.71
CA SER A 637 -0.35 -18.58 -13.19
C SER A 637 0.84 -19.50 -12.81
N ASN A 638 0.86 -20.02 -11.58
CA ASN A 638 1.94 -20.87 -11.06
C ASN A 638 2.00 -22.26 -11.72
N TRP A 639 0.92 -22.72 -12.36
CA TRP A 639 0.86 -24.01 -13.05
C TRP A 639 0.28 -23.86 -14.46
N PHE A 640 0.70 -22.81 -15.16
CA PHE A 640 0.21 -22.52 -16.49
C PHE A 640 0.78 -23.49 -17.55
N ILE A 641 2.10 -23.65 -17.55
CA ILE A 641 2.83 -24.38 -18.62
C ILE A 641 2.41 -25.85 -18.75
N PRO A 642 2.29 -26.65 -17.68
CA PRO A 642 2.07 -28.07 -17.89
C PRO A 642 0.60 -28.46 -18.17
N PHE A 643 -0.34 -27.50 -18.22
CA PHE A 643 -1.61 -27.65 -18.95
C PHE A 643 -1.49 -27.14 -20.39
N MET A 644 -0.80 -26.01 -20.61
CA MET A 644 -0.65 -25.44 -21.97
C MET A 644 0.15 -26.32 -22.93
N ASP A 645 1.20 -26.99 -22.47
CA ASP A 645 2.00 -27.89 -23.31
C ASP A 645 1.16 -29.08 -23.84
N PRO A 646 0.35 -29.80 -23.02
CA PRO A 646 -0.61 -30.78 -23.52
C PRO A 646 -1.61 -30.20 -24.53
N LEU A 647 -2.18 -29.02 -24.27
CA LEU A 647 -3.19 -28.39 -25.14
C LEU A 647 -2.62 -27.91 -26.49
N THR A 648 -1.29 -27.76 -26.60
CA THR A 648 -0.63 -27.25 -27.82
C THR A 648 0.24 -28.28 -28.52
N LYS A 649 0.78 -29.26 -27.78
CA LYS A 649 1.74 -30.26 -28.27
C LYS A 649 1.27 -31.70 -28.06
N GLY A 650 0.19 -31.92 -27.31
CA GLY A 650 -0.34 -33.25 -27.01
C GLY A 650 0.46 -34.04 -25.97
N ASP A 651 1.40 -33.40 -25.25
CA ASP A 651 2.22 -34.06 -24.25
C ASP A 651 2.69 -33.08 -23.16
N TYR A 652 3.04 -33.60 -21.97
CA TYR A 652 3.53 -32.80 -20.84
C TYR A 652 4.92 -32.20 -21.09
N PRO A 653 5.33 -31.11 -20.41
CA PRO A 653 6.65 -30.50 -20.59
C PRO A 653 7.80 -31.48 -20.39
N LYS A 654 8.86 -31.33 -21.19
CA LYS A 654 10.04 -32.21 -21.16
C LYS A 654 10.65 -32.35 -19.76
N SER A 655 10.82 -31.24 -19.04
CA SER A 655 11.36 -31.24 -17.67
C SER A 655 10.52 -32.09 -16.73
N MET A 656 9.20 -31.92 -16.78
CA MET A 656 8.26 -32.68 -15.96
C MET A 656 8.33 -34.18 -16.26
N ARG A 657 8.38 -34.57 -17.54
CA ARG A 657 8.57 -35.98 -17.95
C ARG A 657 9.89 -36.56 -17.43
N THR A 658 10.95 -35.77 -17.42
CA THR A 658 12.27 -36.18 -16.91
C THR A 658 12.27 -36.36 -15.39
N TYR A 659 11.75 -35.39 -14.63
CA TYR A 659 11.85 -35.42 -13.16
C TYR A 659 10.76 -36.25 -12.48
N VAL A 660 9.53 -36.26 -13.00
CA VAL A 660 8.43 -37.04 -12.43
C VAL A 660 8.54 -38.52 -12.83
N GLY A 661 9.01 -38.78 -14.07
CA GLY A 661 9.19 -40.12 -14.60
C GLY A 661 7.87 -40.91 -14.69
N ASN A 662 7.88 -42.16 -14.24
CA ASN A 662 6.77 -43.10 -14.41
C ASN A 662 5.48 -42.73 -13.63
N ARG A 663 5.55 -41.78 -12.69
CA ARG A 663 4.35 -41.27 -11.99
C ARG A 663 3.53 -40.30 -12.85
N LEU A 664 4.11 -39.78 -13.94
CA LEU A 664 3.40 -38.94 -14.90
C LEU A 664 2.75 -39.85 -15.95
N PRO A 665 1.42 -39.89 -16.06
CA PRO A 665 0.75 -40.64 -17.12
C PRO A 665 1.16 -40.13 -18.50
N LYS A 666 1.06 -41.01 -19.50
CA LYS A 666 1.35 -40.69 -20.90
C LYS A 666 0.05 -40.58 -21.67
N PHE A 667 -0.05 -39.60 -22.56
CA PHE A 667 -1.13 -39.56 -23.52
C PHE A 667 -0.86 -40.57 -24.64
N THR A 668 -1.89 -41.32 -25.01
CA THR A 668 -1.94 -42.08 -26.26
C THR A 668 -2.02 -41.12 -27.45
N GLU A 669 -1.77 -41.62 -28.66
CA GLU A 669 -1.88 -40.79 -29.87
C GLU A 669 -3.28 -40.21 -30.06
N GLU A 670 -4.34 -40.96 -29.73
CA GLU A 670 -5.73 -40.50 -29.84
C GLU A 670 -6.08 -39.45 -28.78
N GLU A 671 -5.58 -39.61 -27.55
CA GLU A 671 -5.73 -38.60 -26.50
C GLU A 671 -4.99 -37.30 -26.85
N ALA A 672 -3.76 -37.40 -27.37
CA ALA A 672 -2.99 -36.26 -27.82
C ALA A 672 -3.72 -35.50 -28.95
N LYS A 673 -4.32 -36.22 -29.91
CA LYS A 673 -5.09 -35.63 -31.01
C LYS A 673 -6.29 -34.81 -30.54
N ILE A 674 -7.02 -35.28 -29.52
CA ILE A 674 -8.19 -34.53 -29.01
C ILE A 674 -7.79 -33.35 -28.12
N LEU A 675 -6.59 -33.36 -27.53
CA LEU A 675 -6.08 -32.28 -26.68
C LEU A 675 -5.52 -31.10 -27.49
N ILE A 676 -4.82 -31.38 -28.60
CA ILE A 676 -4.18 -30.34 -29.40
C ILE A 676 -5.24 -29.40 -29.98
N GLY A 677 -5.20 -28.14 -29.56
CA GLY A 677 -6.15 -27.11 -29.99
C GLY A 677 -7.54 -27.24 -29.36
N SER A 678 -7.68 -27.94 -28.23
CA SER A 678 -8.98 -28.10 -27.54
C SER A 678 -9.41 -26.84 -26.77
N TYR A 679 -9.29 -25.66 -27.37
CA TYR A 679 -9.77 -24.40 -26.80
C TYR A 679 -10.02 -23.37 -27.91
N ASP A 680 -10.87 -22.39 -27.62
CA ASP A 680 -11.04 -21.15 -28.41
C ASP A 680 -10.37 -19.95 -27.71
N PHE A 681 -10.23 -20.03 -26.40
CA PHE A 681 -9.54 -19.04 -25.57
C PHE A 681 -8.91 -19.71 -24.33
N ILE A 682 -7.95 -19.02 -23.71
CA ILE A 682 -7.35 -19.38 -22.43
C ILE A 682 -7.73 -18.35 -21.37
N GLY A 683 -8.29 -18.82 -20.26
CA GLY A 683 -8.47 -18.02 -19.04
C GLY A 683 -7.20 -18.08 -18.19
N ILE A 684 -6.78 -16.94 -17.63
CA ILE A 684 -5.66 -16.86 -16.70
C ILE A 684 -6.14 -16.29 -15.37
N ASN A 685 -5.86 -17.02 -14.29
CA ASN A 685 -5.97 -16.51 -12.92
C ASN A 685 -4.58 -16.12 -12.43
N TYR A 686 -4.38 -14.84 -12.14
CA TYR A 686 -3.10 -14.30 -11.68
C TYR A 686 -3.30 -13.61 -10.33
N TYR A 687 -2.44 -13.92 -9.36
CA TYR A 687 -2.51 -13.34 -8.02
C TYR A 687 -1.15 -12.85 -7.50
N THR A 688 -0.08 -13.60 -7.79
CA THR A 688 1.26 -13.39 -7.24
C THR A 688 2.34 -13.92 -8.18
N SER A 689 3.60 -13.62 -7.87
CA SER A 689 4.81 -14.22 -8.44
C SER A 689 5.71 -14.72 -7.32
N ASN A 690 6.62 -15.66 -7.62
CA ASN A 690 7.59 -16.19 -6.66
C ASN A 690 8.99 -16.22 -7.26
N TYR A 691 10.01 -16.14 -6.41
CA TYR A 691 11.36 -16.52 -6.76
C TYR A 691 11.48 -18.04 -6.83
N ALA A 692 12.37 -18.53 -7.69
CA ALA A 692 12.74 -19.93 -7.76
C ALA A 692 14.27 -20.07 -7.76
N ALA A 693 14.79 -20.97 -6.94
CA ALA A 693 16.22 -21.29 -6.85
C ALA A 693 16.44 -22.79 -7.05
N HIS A 694 17.62 -23.17 -7.56
CA HIS A 694 17.99 -24.58 -7.62
C HIS A 694 18.15 -25.15 -6.21
N LEU A 695 17.56 -26.32 -5.98
CA LEU A 695 17.64 -27.00 -4.69
C LEU A 695 19.09 -27.44 -4.40
N THR A 696 19.75 -26.83 -3.42
CA THR A 696 21.17 -27.10 -3.12
C THR A 696 21.38 -28.28 -2.16
N LYS A 697 20.36 -28.65 -1.39
CA LYS A 697 20.40 -29.83 -0.50
C LYS A 697 19.71 -31.00 -1.20
N PRO A 698 20.37 -32.17 -1.35
CA PRO A 698 19.72 -33.33 -1.95
C PRO A 698 18.50 -33.74 -1.13
N PHE A 699 17.38 -33.97 -1.82
CA PHE A 699 16.15 -34.41 -1.16
C PHE A 699 16.40 -35.74 -0.43
N ASP A 700 15.77 -35.90 0.73
CA ASP A 700 15.83 -37.15 1.49
C ASP A 700 15.22 -38.28 0.65
N ARG A 701 16.09 -39.11 0.05
CA ARG A 701 15.70 -40.23 -0.81
C ARG A 701 14.98 -41.35 -0.05
N THR A 702 14.92 -41.28 1.28
CA THR A 702 14.13 -42.22 2.08
C THR A 702 12.65 -41.85 2.12
N LYS A 703 12.29 -40.62 1.75
CA LYS A 703 10.88 -40.20 1.64
C LYS A 703 10.34 -40.48 0.23
N PRO A 704 9.06 -40.87 0.11
CA PRO A 704 8.44 -41.08 -1.20
C PRO A 704 8.40 -39.75 -1.99
N PRO A 705 8.66 -39.78 -3.30
CA PRO A 705 8.62 -38.59 -4.13
C PRO A 705 7.21 -38.01 -4.19
N MET A 706 7.10 -36.70 -4.03
CA MET A 706 5.81 -35.99 -4.03
C MET A 706 5.86 -34.77 -4.95
N TYR A 707 4.68 -34.27 -5.36
CA TYR A 707 4.62 -33.17 -6.33
C TYR A 707 5.44 -31.95 -5.91
N ALA A 708 5.46 -31.61 -4.62
CA ALA A 708 6.14 -30.43 -4.10
C ALA A 708 7.67 -30.50 -4.29
N THR A 709 8.20 -31.70 -4.50
CA THR A 709 9.64 -31.98 -4.52
C THR A 709 10.14 -32.31 -5.93
N ASP A 710 9.22 -32.72 -6.81
CA ASP A 710 9.51 -33.12 -8.18
C ASP A 710 10.17 -32.03 -9.03
N PRO A 711 9.83 -30.72 -8.90
CA PRO A 711 10.50 -29.67 -9.65
C PRO A 711 11.99 -29.48 -9.32
N GLN A 712 12.47 -30.01 -8.18
CA GLN A 712 13.83 -29.78 -7.67
C GLN A 712 14.22 -28.30 -7.59
N CYS A 713 13.29 -27.46 -7.18
CA CYS A 713 13.50 -26.04 -6.94
C CYS A 713 12.92 -25.60 -5.59
N ASP A 714 13.62 -24.69 -4.93
CA ASP A 714 13.08 -23.93 -3.81
C ASP A 714 12.28 -22.75 -4.37
N ILE A 715 10.98 -22.70 -4.03
CA ILE A 715 10.09 -21.60 -4.40
C ILE A 715 9.84 -20.77 -3.14
N THR A 716 10.05 -19.47 -3.25
CA THR A 716 9.90 -18.55 -2.11
C THR A 716 9.38 -17.21 -2.60
N SER A 717 8.56 -16.56 -1.78
CA SER A 717 8.15 -15.17 -2.02
C SER A 717 9.18 -14.17 -1.52
N GLU A 718 10.27 -14.63 -0.91
CA GLU A 718 11.35 -13.82 -0.34
C GLU A 718 12.72 -14.21 -0.88
N ARG A 719 13.56 -13.21 -1.16
CA ARG A 719 14.98 -13.38 -1.51
C ARG A 719 15.82 -12.60 -0.50
N ASP A 720 16.71 -13.29 0.21
CA ASP A 720 17.55 -12.70 1.26
C ASP A 720 16.75 -11.96 2.36
N GLY A 721 15.61 -12.56 2.77
CA GLY A 721 14.69 -11.98 3.76
C GLY A 721 13.83 -10.83 3.24
N ARG A 722 13.84 -10.56 1.92
CA ARG A 722 13.09 -9.48 1.30
C ARG A 722 11.95 -10.02 0.43
N PRO A 723 10.71 -9.61 0.67
CA PRO A 723 9.57 -10.07 -0.12
C PRO A 723 9.60 -9.53 -1.55
N ILE A 724 9.08 -10.31 -2.50
CA ILE A 724 8.98 -9.95 -3.93
C ILE A 724 8.03 -8.77 -4.20
N GLY A 725 7.14 -8.50 -3.26
CA GLY A 725 6.18 -7.40 -3.28
C GLY A 725 5.52 -7.24 -1.92
N GLN A 726 4.57 -6.34 -1.80
CA GLN A 726 3.81 -6.18 -0.57
C GLN A 726 2.93 -7.42 -0.32
N ARG A 727 2.98 -8.00 0.87
CA ARG A 727 2.09 -9.10 1.24
C ARG A 727 0.67 -8.58 1.48
N ALA A 728 -0.33 -9.23 0.90
CA ALA A 728 -1.73 -9.02 1.26
C ALA A 728 -2.08 -9.75 2.57
N ALA A 729 -3.36 -9.90 2.89
CA ALA A 729 -3.77 -10.59 4.11
C ALA A 729 -3.44 -12.09 4.08
N SER A 730 -3.51 -12.72 2.91
CA SER A 730 -3.09 -14.09 2.71
C SER A 730 -1.56 -14.22 2.69
N HIS A 731 -1.03 -15.16 3.48
CA HIS A 731 0.43 -15.39 3.61
C HIS A 731 1.15 -15.73 2.30
N TRP A 732 0.42 -16.16 1.27
CA TRP A 732 0.93 -16.60 -0.03
C TRP A 732 0.81 -15.52 -1.12
N LEU A 733 0.07 -14.44 -0.87
CA LEU A 733 -0.25 -13.42 -1.87
C LEU A 733 0.66 -12.22 -1.69
N TYR A 734 1.58 -12.04 -2.64
CA TYR A 734 2.48 -10.90 -2.71
C TYR A 734 2.20 -10.11 -3.99
N VAL A 735 1.93 -8.81 -3.84
CA VAL A 735 1.50 -7.93 -4.92
C VAL A 735 2.68 -7.66 -5.86
N TYR A 736 2.68 -8.31 -7.02
CA TYR A 736 3.72 -8.15 -8.05
C TYR A 736 3.11 -7.95 -9.45
N PRO A 737 2.70 -6.71 -9.81
CA PRO A 737 2.01 -6.43 -11.06
C PRO A 737 2.79 -6.79 -12.34
N LYS A 738 4.10 -6.53 -12.38
CA LYS A 738 4.96 -6.82 -13.55
C LYS A 738 4.96 -8.30 -13.96
N GLY A 739 4.64 -9.21 -13.04
CA GLY A 739 4.55 -10.63 -13.34
C GLY A 739 3.42 -11.00 -14.30
N ILE A 740 2.28 -10.28 -14.27
CA ILE A 740 1.17 -10.56 -15.20
C ILE A 740 1.55 -10.18 -16.64
N GLU A 741 2.25 -9.06 -16.82
CA GLU A 741 2.78 -8.64 -18.12
C GLU A 741 3.75 -9.67 -18.68
N LYS A 742 4.74 -10.08 -17.85
CA LYS A 742 5.73 -11.10 -18.24
C LYS A 742 5.06 -12.43 -18.63
N LEU A 743 4.05 -12.87 -17.89
CA LEU A 743 3.31 -14.10 -18.20
C LEU A 743 2.55 -13.98 -19.52
N LEU A 744 1.91 -12.84 -19.79
CA LEU A 744 1.16 -12.61 -21.02
C LEU A 744 2.07 -12.56 -22.26
N LEU A 745 3.20 -11.85 -22.18
CA LEU A 745 4.19 -11.79 -23.26
C LEU A 745 4.85 -13.15 -23.49
N TYR A 746 5.22 -13.87 -22.42
CA TYR A 746 5.71 -15.24 -22.52
C TYR A 746 4.71 -16.17 -23.22
N THR A 747 3.42 -16.04 -22.89
CA THR A 747 2.37 -16.84 -23.51
C THR A 747 2.22 -16.51 -25.00
N THR A 748 2.34 -15.23 -25.34
CA THR A 748 2.31 -14.72 -26.71
C THR A 748 3.41 -15.35 -27.55
N GLU A 749 4.65 -15.29 -27.08
CA GLU A 749 5.83 -15.82 -27.77
C GLU A 749 5.81 -17.35 -27.88
N LYS A 750 5.44 -18.05 -26.81
CA LYS A 750 5.59 -19.50 -26.73
C LYS A 750 4.42 -20.29 -27.33
N TYR A 751 3.20 -19.76 -27.26
CA TYR A 751 1.98 -20.50 -27.58
C TYR A 751 1.18 -19.90 -28.74
N ASN A 752 1.86 -19.18 -29.65
CA ASN A 752 1.27 -18.61 -30.87
C ASN A 752 0.12 -17.61 -30.58
N ASN A 753 0.32 -16.76 -29.57
CA ASN A 753 -0.58 -15.65 -29.22
C ASN A 753 -2.08 -16.04 -29.14
N PRO A 754 -2.46 -16.99 -28.26
CA PRO A 754 -3.85 -17.41 -28.14
C PRO A 754 -4.73 -16.25 -27.64
N LEU A 755 -6.04 -16.35 -27.88
CA LEU A 755 -7.01 -15.43 -27.26
C LEU A 755 -7.03 -15.63 -25.75
N ILE A 756 -6.80 -14.57 -24.98
CA ILE A 756 -6.68 -14.60 -23.52
C ILE A 756 -7.76 -13.75 -22.84
N TYR A 757 -8.29 -14.27 -21.74
CA TYR A 757 -9.05 -13.50 -20.74
C TYR A 757 -8.35 -13.63 -19.38
N ILE A 758 -8.14 -12.51 -18.68
CA ILE A 758 -7.75 -12.56 -17.27
C ILE A 758 -9.02 -12.86 -16.47
N THR A 759 -9.23 -14.11 -16.10
CA THR A 759 -10.50 -14.61 -15.54
C THR A 759 -10.63 -14.42 -14.04
N GLU A 760 -9.51 -14.21 -13.34
CA GLU A 760 -9.44 -13.74 -11.95
C GLU A 760 -8.13 -12.97 -11.73
N ASN A 761 -8.23 -11.78 -11.13
CA ASN A 761 -7.11 -11.05 -10.55
C ASN A 761 -7.63 -10.21 -9.39
N GLY A 762 -7.00 -10.29 -8.22
CA GLY A 762 -7.51 -9.66 -7.00
C GLY A 762 -6.60 -9.81 -5.79
N MET A 763 -6.93 -9.08 -4.72
CA MET A 763 -6.23 -9.19 -3.42
C MET A 763 -7.20 -9.17 -2.24
N ASP A 764 -6.78 -9.82 -1.16
CA ASP A 764 -7.53 -9.89 0.09
C ASP A 764 -7.08 -8.90 1.15
N GLU A 765 -8.02 -8.62 2.05
CA GLU A 765 -7.81 -7.91 3.30
C GLU A 765 -8.19 -8.80 4.47
N PHE A 766 -7.58 -8.52 5.62
CA PHE A 766 -7.94 -9.19 6.86
C PHE A 766 -9.39 -8.86 7.23
N ASN A 767 -10.18 -9.86 7.61
CA ASN A 767 -11.49 -9.62 8.21
C ASN A 767 -11.32 -9.28 9.69
N ASP A 768 -11.19 -8.00 10.01
CA ASP A 768 -11.19 -7.52 11.40
C ASP A 768 -12.64 -7.18 11.85
N PRO A 769 -13.27 -8.02 12.70
CA PRO A 769 -14.64 -7.79 13.15
C PRO A 769 -14.77 -6.64 14.16
N THR A 770 -13.65 -6.03 14.57
CA THR A 770 -13.60 -4.89 15.51
C THR A 770 -13.66 -3.54 14.82
N LEU A 771 -13.43 -3.48 13.50
CA LEU A 771 -13.55 -2.25 12.72
C LEU A 771 -15.01 -1.78 12.68
N THR A 772 -15.17 -0.45 12.67
CA THR A 772 -16.44 0.16 12.28
C THR A 772 -16.72 -0.15 10.80
N LEU A 773 -18.00 -0.04 10.39
CA LEU A 773 -18.35 -0.21 8.98
C LEU A 773 -17.60 0.79 8.10
N GLU A 774 -17.44 2.04 8.54
CA GLU A 774 -16.71 3.05 7.78
C GLU A 774 -15.26 2.64 7.53
N GLU A 775 -14.54 2.19 8.56
CA GLU A 775 -13.16 1.70 8.44
C GLU A 775 -13.07 0.47 7.53
N ALA A 776 -14.00 -0.48 7.66
CA ALA A 776 -14.01 -1.71 6.86
C ALA A 776 -14.28 -1.47 5.36
N LEU A 777 -14.85 -0.32 4.98
CA LEU A 777 -15.08 0.06 3.59
C LEU A 777 -13.90 0.80 2.94
N MET A 778 -12.87 1.18 3.72
CA MET A 778 -11.72 1.97 3.27
C MET A 778 -10.57 1.10 2.72
N ASP A 779 -10.86 0.33 1.67
CA ASP A 779 -9.97 -0.66 1.05
C ASP A 779 -9.02 -0.09 -0.01
N THR A 780 -8.35 1.00 0.35
CA THR A 780 -7.52 1.80 -0.56
C THR A 780 -6.39 1.00 -1.23
N TYR A 781 -5.84 -0.05 -0.60
CA TYR A 781 -4.80 -0.90 -1.23
C TYR A 781 -5.32 -1.75 -2.39
N ARG A 782 -6.61 -2.14 -2.36
CA ARG A 782 -7.23 -2.90 -3.46
C ARG A 782 -7.33 -2.05 -4.74
N ILE A 783 -7.54 -0.74 -4.60
CA ILE A 783 -7.53 0.20 -5.73
C ILE A 783 -6.16 0.18 -6.43
N ASP A 784 -5.08 0.32 -5.66
CA ASP A 784 -3.71 0.31 -6.17
C ASP A 784 -3.38 -1.01 -6.87
N TYR A 785 -3.76 -2.14 -6.25
CA TYR A 785 -3.62 -3.46 -6.84
C TYR A 785 -4.25 -3.53 -8.24
N TYR A 786 -5.54 -3.17 -8.36
CA TYR A 786 -6.25 -3.23 -9.62
C TYR A 786 -5.64 -2.31 -10.66
N TYR A 787 -5.35 -1.07 -10.25
CA TYR A 787 -4.76 -0.08 -11.14
C TYR A 787 -3.44 -0.58 -11.77
N ARG A 788 -2.50 -1.05 -10.94
CA ARG A 788 -1.17 -1.48 -11.42
C ARG A 788 -1.26 -2.73 -12.29
N HIS A 789 -2.10 -3.70 -11.94
CA HIS A 789 -2.27 -4.90 -12.75
C HIS A 789 -2.93 -4.57 -14.10
N LEU A 790 -3.96 -3.71 -14.13
CA LEU A 790 -4.57 -3.24 -15.37
C LEU A 790 -3.57 -2.50 -16.27
N TYR A 791 -2.71 -1.67 -15.68
CA TYR A 791 -1.62 -1.01 -16.39
C TYR A 791 -0.69 -2.03 -17.07
N HIS A 792 -0.23 -3.05 -16.35
CA HIS A 792 0.66 -4.09 -16.88
C HIS A 792 -0.03 -5.02 -17.91
N VAL A 793 -1.34 -5.27 -17.76
CA VAL A 793 -2.14 -5.92 -18.81
C VAL A 793 -2.15 -5.07 -20.08
N LEU A 794 -2.35 -3.75 -19.97
CA LEU A 794 -2.30 -2.85 -21.12
C LEU A 794 -0.92 -2.83 -21.78
N GLN A 795 0.17 -2.84 -21.00
CA GLN A 795 1.52 -2.94 -21.56
C GLN A 795 1.71 -4.25 -22.35
N ALA A 796 1.24 -5.38 -21.82
CA ALA A 796 1.27 -6.64 -22.55
C ALA A 796 0.48 -6.58 -23.86
N ILE A 797 -0.72 -5.97 -23.85
CA ILE A 797 -1.53 -5.77 -25.07
C ILE A 797 -0.77 -4.90 -26.09
N LYS A 798 -0.13 -3.81 -25.66
CA LYS A 798 0.72 -2.97 -26.51
C LYS A 798 1.93 -3.74 -27.05
N GLY A 799 2.46 -4.68 -26.27
CA GLY A 799 3.50 -5.63 -26.67
C GLY A 799 3.01 -6.77 -27.58
N GLY A 800 1.71 -6.80 -27.93
CA GLY A 800 1.14 -7.74 -28.89
C GLY A 800 0.32 -8.88 -28.30
N ALA A 801 0.17 -8.96 -26.98
CA ALA A 801 -0.65 -10.01 -26.35
C ALA A 801 -2.14 -9.87 -26.69
N ASN A 802 -2.77 -10.96 -27.14
CA ASN A 802 -4.18 -10.99 -27.54
C ASN A 802 -5.12 -11.17 -26.33
N VAL A 803 -5.19 -10.15 -25.47
CA VAL A 803 -6.07 -10.12 -24.30
C VAL A 803 -7.39 -9.40 -24.64
N LYS A 804 -8.53 -10.02 -24.29
CA LYS A 804 -9.88 -9.48 -24.59
C LYS A 804 -10.76 -9.18 -23.38
N GLY A 805 -10.33 -9.55 -22.18
CA GLY A 805 -11.08 -9.14 -20.99
C GLY A 805 -10.34 -9.34 -19.69
N TYR A 806 -10.88 -8.70 -18.66
CA TYR A 806 -10.36 -8.67 -17.31
C TYR A 806 -11.48 -8.81 -16.29
N PHE A 807 -11.33 -9.76 -15.37
CA PHE A 807 -12.31 -10.07 -14.34
C PHE A 807 -11.72 -9.84 -12.94
N ALA A 808 -12.27 -8.87 -12.23
CA ALA A 808 -11.87 -8.55 -10.86
C ALA A 808 -12.34 -9.65 -9.88
N TRP A 809 -11.40 -10.18 -9.08
CA TRP A 809 -11.66 -11.17 -8.03
C TRP A 809 -11.68 -10.48 -6.65
N THR A 810 -12.81 -10.35 -5.96
CA THR A 810 -14.16 -10.82 -6.29
C THR A 810 -15.15 -9.66 -6.35
N PHE A 811 -16.37 -9.92 -6.84
CA PHE A 811 -17.44 -8.94 -6.74
C PHE A 811 -17.80 -8.66 -5.28
N SER A 812 -17.99 -9.71 -4.48
CA SER A 812 -18.37 -9.61 -3.07
C SER A 812 -17.53 -10.52 -2.20
N ASP A 813 -17.39 -10.16 -0.93
CA ASP A 813 -16.77 -11.05 0.07
C ASP A 813 -17.51 -12.39 0.07
N ASN A 814 -16.76 -13.50 0.05
CA ASN A 814 -17.30 -14.85 -0.09
C ASN A 814 -16.58 -15.84 0.84
N PHE A 815 -16.83 -17.14 0.65
CA PHE A 815 -16.16 -18.21 1.40
C PHE A 815 -14.87 -18.65 0.69
N GLU A 816 -13.71 -18.44 1.33
CA GLU A 816 -12.37 -18.64 0.76
C GLU A 816 -11.74 -19.97 1.20
N TRP A 817 -12.44 -21.08 0.95
CA TRP A 817 -11.96 -22.45 1.19
C TRP A 817 -11.42 -22.65 2.62
N ASN A 818 -10.13 -23.00 2.77
CA ASN A 818 -9.48 -23.22 4.06
C ASN A 818 -9.39 -21.97 4.93
N SER A 819 -9.53 -20.77 4.34
CA SER A 819 -9.56 -19.50 5.07
C SER A 819 -10.95 -19.15 5.60
N GLY A 820 -12.00 -19.87 5.18
CA GLY A 820 -13.38 -19.59 5.56
C GLY A 820 -13.79 -18.16 5.21
N TYR A 821 -14.38 -17.44 6.16
CA TYR A 821 -14.78 -16.02 6.02
C TYR A 821 -13.74 -15.05 6.61
N ASN A 822 -12.51 -15.51 6.88
CA ASN A 822 -11.50 -14.68 7.56
C ASN A 822 -10.74 -13.74 6.61
N GLN A 823 -10.81 -13.97 5.30
CA GLN A 823 -10.23 -13.11 4.28
C GLN A 823 -11.33 -12.50 3.42
N ARG A 824 -11.16 -11.24 3.05
CA ARG A 824 -12.13 -10.47 2.26
C ARG A 824 -11.54 -10.05 0.92
N PHE A 825 -11.93 -10.72 -0.17
CA PHE A 825 -11.51 -10.39 -1.54
C PHE A 825 -12.47 -9.42 -2.26
N GLY A 826 -13.68 -9.19 -1.74
CA GLY A 826 -14.75 -8.51 -2.44
C GLY A 826 -14.52 -7.03 -2.66
N LEU A 827 -14.93 -6.54 -3.84
CA LEU A 827 -15.23 -5.12 -4.08
C LEU A 827 -16.42 -4.66 -3.20
N VAL A 828 -17.35 -5.57 -2.91
CA VAL A 828 -18.52 -5.36 -2.06
C VAL A 828 -18.34 -6.08 -0.73
N PHE A 829 -18.39 -5.33 0.36
CA PHE A 829 -18.41 -5.85 1.72
C PHE A 829 -19.75 -6.51 2.01
N ILE A 830 -19.70 -7.74 2.55
CA ILE A 830 -20.89 -8.45 3.06
C ILE A 830 -20.93 -8.34 4.57
N ASP A 831 -21.99 -7.73 5.07
CA ASP A 831 -22.27 -7.63 6.51
C ASP A 831 -22.98 -8.90 6.99
N TYR A 832 -22.19 -9.82 7.55
CA TYR A 832 -22.71 -11.06 8.14
C TYR A 832 -23.60 -10.83 9.39
N LYS A 833 -23.55 -9.65 10.00
CA LYS A 833 -24.36 -9.28 11.18
C LYS A 833 -25.66 -8.56 10.80
N ASP A 834 -25.72 -7.93 9.64
CA ASP A 834 -26.90 -7.24 9.09
C ASP A 834 -27.51 -8.00 7.89
N ASN A 835 -27.93 -9.25 8.11
CA ASN A 835 -28.65 -10.07 7.11
C ASN A 835 -27.96 -10.14 5.72
N LEU A 836 -26.63 -10.24 5.71
CA LEU A 836 -25.79 -10.27 4.49
C LEU A 836 -25.88 -8.99 3.66
N LYS A 837 -26.20 -7.84 4.23
CA LYS A 837 -26.32 -6.58 3.49
C LYS A 837 -25.03 -6.25 2.73
N ARG A 838 -25.20 -5.69 1.52
CA ARG A 838 -24.10 -5.34 0.60
C ARG A 838 -23.70 -3.89 0.81
N HIS A 839 -22.41 -3.65 1.02
CA HIS A 839 -21.84 -2.31 1.10
C HIS A 839 -20.71 -2.17 0.08
N GLN A 840 -20.84 -1.24 -0.86
CA GLN A 840 -19.75 -0.95 -1.79
C GLN A 840 -18.56 -0.39 -1.03
N LYS A 841 -17.42 -1.09 -1.09
CA LYS A 841 -16.14 -0.56 -0.59
C LYS A 841 -15.66 0.57 -1.51
N LEU A 842 -14.64 1.29 -1.09
CA LEU A 842 -14.07 2.38 -1.88
C LEU A 842 -13.58 1.90 -3.24
N SER A 843 -12.99 0.69 -3.32
CA SER A 843 -12.55 0.08 -4.57
C SER A 843 -13.68 -0.24 -5.55
N ALA A 844 -14.86 -0.63 -5.08
CA ALA A 844 -16.03 -0.81 -5.96
C ALA A 844 -16.42 0.49 -6.65
N ARG A 845 -16.44 1.59 -5.89
CA ARG A 845 -16.76 2.93 -6.42
C ARG A 845 -15.69 3.39 -7.40
N TRP A 846 -14.42 3.21 -7.05
CA TRP A 846 -13.29 3.51 -7.93
C TRP A 846 -13.37 2.72 -9.24
N PHE A 847 -13.56 1.40 -9.17
CA PHE A 847 -13.64 0.52 -10.33
C PHE A 847 -14.84 0.89 -11.21
N GLY A 848 -16.00 1.19 -10.58
CA GLY A 848 -17.17 1.67 -11.31
C GLY A 848 -16.94 3.01 -12.02
N ASN A 849 -16.22 3.94 -11.40
CA ASN A 849 -15.84 5.20 -12.04
C ASN A 849 -14.83 5.00 -13.19
N PHE A 850 -13.84 4.12 -12.99
CA PHE A 850 -12.90 3.70 -14.03
C PHE A 850 -13.64 3.18 -15.28
N LEU A 851 -14.69 2.37 -15.10
CA LEU A 851 -15.48 1.82 -16.19
C LEU A 851 -16.44 2.82 -16.86
N LYS A 852 -16.83 3.91 -16.18
CA LYS A 852 -17.73 4.94 -16.72
C LYS A 852 -17.00 6.05 -17.49
N ARG A 853 -15.72 6.26 -17.20
CA ARG A 853 -14.87 7.25 -17.87
C ARG A 853 -14.53 6.75 -19.29
N ASN A 854 -14.96 7.51 -20.30
CA ASN A 854 -14.61 7.31 -21.71
C ASN A 854 -13.45 8.23 -22.09
#